data_AF-A0A5C6FQ82-F1
#
_entry.id   AF-A0A5C6FQ82-F1
#
_cell.length_a   1.000
_cell.length_b   1.000
_cell.length_c   1.000
_cell.angle_alpha   90.00
_cell.angle_beta   90.00
_cell.angle_gamma   90.00
#
_symmetry.space_group_name_H-M   'P 1'
#
loop_
_entity.id
_entity.type
_entity.pdbx_description
1 polymer ?
#
loop_
_entity_poly.entity_id
_entity_poly.type
_entity_poly.pdbx_seq_one_letter_code
_entity_poly.pdbx_strand_id
1 'polypeptide(L)'
;MTENLVLRLCFLLASVVLSSHAFAQPLRRTDAYGGVKTIKAEATDWFRVDDIGGRDYFITPDGHAFFSLGVTHSVECTRRDELNLFQTKYGNDEAKLADFFLQKFRHWGYNSSGYGPLQTMERRIPYVAAIPTIGPRSLSAGEKSKCQDLFDPAVMQRLRKRVRENCQRHVGNPFCLGYVFIDLPIWTIKWQGRAQQHTYLDFLRSLPDSAPGKQAYLQAFPQQEHADDLKAAEAFLNQIADRYYACITDELRKQDPNHLILGDRFMAFPERTPDSILVTASKYVDVLSFQPMGTRTMLCDYINHVHQLTGKPVLLADVNTMTRRPEKEERQVEEYQRSAGEHTMAYYLDAASSPHCIGLHRCTVRDYQPWNTQYHRRGLLKADDTEYPILVQLTQQTNSKVYDLVYGPQLKRRAASPKNRASSSKTSLMPKTSLVLRRELEKQYPESGFVQQGYLPVTLQGADPSGESDSTGAIQKTIDLAYEGNMVCYFPAGTYLVSRQLVCHQPRDNMTTVHVLTGSYRDGKRPVVRLTDSAPGFQDASSPRAVFKFQGFDAEGKERCPATYNQVFRGIDVHLGQGNAGAIGVYMHAAQGCTIQDVSISASGPFHAGIRHMVGSGAGYENIEVIGGKHAIDAEADNAKHPVVAGLRAIGQTEEIIKSDTATVLTIVGMYAEKQHGPCFTLARTPWRNECTGHLSLVDSVIKFTTPDQTLIDNRDRSVFLKNVYVRGAGRLVINAKGNDSPAQGNPKGWSQIEEYSYYHRPASRLIDGRGPEANDPALAMIKTTGISDDDVPVNMIARHVWDDATFPHFENPAVLSVTDAPFGAIPDDGADDTDAIQRAIDLASRSGKAVFLPKGRYRISRTIVLRKNTKLFGVSRNLSLIECMPDWRTDDNTPMIDTDDNATADTLLAFLRIEMPSDVARRIYPLRWRAGRHSMVREVWFRKGWGPVSKQDLQCLVITGNGGGRWYNLFHRAGQNTSAHPKHRYMLVEGTREPLNIYTYCVEYAVTLGGYQAEFNDARNVCLFGFKCETDLKKKAIVSTLGINDCQNILLTGNTGLASAPIGGGIIEVAGSEDITAANLARFSYKGDNSSKWYYIFDRDWNKGILESQPGLESDKTNNVVSLYKRGHCVPVPIITNGK
;
A
#
# COMPACT_ATOMS: atom_id res chain seq x y z
N MET A 1 43.36 -35.96 -33.02
CA MET A 1 42.08 -36.16 -33.73
C MET A 1 41.08 -36.92 -32.85
N THR A 2 40.98 -36.60 -31.56
CA THR A 2 40.19 -37.37 -30.58
C THR A 2 39.82 -36.56 -29.31
N GLU A 3 39.65 -35.24 -29.42
CA GLU A 3 39.13 -34.42 -28.28
C GLU A 3 37.89 -33.58 -28.64
N ASN A 4 37.54 -33.47 -29.93
CA ASN A 4 36.37 -32.70 -30.37
C ASN A 4 35.06 -33.50 -30.51
N LEU A 5 35.07 -34.81 -30.23
CA LEU A 5 33.89 -35.67 -30.33
C LEU A 5 33.11 -35.78 -29.00
N VAL A 6 33.78 -35.67 -27.85
CA VAL A 6 33.15 -35.77 -26.52
C VAL A 6 32.39 -34.48 -26.17
N LEU A 7 32.90 -33.30 -26.56
CA LEU A 7 32.17 -32.05 -26.35
C LEU A 7 30.92 -31.90 -27.24
N ARG A 8 30.88 -32.52 -28.43
CA ARG A 8 29.71 -32.48 -29.32
C ARG A 8 28.63 -33.50 -28.94
N LEU A 9 28.99 -34.63 -28.33
CA LEU A 9 28.00 -35.60 -27.84
C LEU A 9 27.32 -35.14 -26.53
N CYS A 10 28.05 -34.43 -25.66
CA CYS A 10 27.47 -33.87 -24.42
C CYS A 10 26.49 -32.70 -24.69
N PHE A 11 26.72 -31.91 -25.74
CA PHE A 11 25.78 -30.84 -26.13
C PHE A 11 24.53 -31.35 -26.87
N LEU A 12 24.59 -32.50 -27.57
CA LEU A 12 23.41 -33.11 -28.20
C LEU A 12 22.53 -33.89 -27.21
N LEU A 13 23.10 -34.45 -26.14
CA LEU A 13 22.32 -35.11 -25.08
C LEU A 13 21.71 -34.12 -24.06
N ALA A 14 22.33 -32.95 -23.87
CA ALA A 14 21.75 -31.88 -23.05
C ALA A 14 20.66 -31.06 -23.75
N SER A 15 20.53 -31.15 -25.08
CA SER A 15 19.48 -30.47 -25.85
C SER A 15 18.29 -31.37 -26.23
N VAL A 16 18.38 -32.69 -25.98
CA VAL A 16 17.26 -33.65 -26.18
C VAL A 16 16.64 -34.13 -24.84
N VAL A 17 17.26 -33.83 -23.69
CA VAL A 17 16.71 -34.20 -22.36
C VAL A 17 16.08 -33.01 -21.61
N LEU A 18 16.21 -31.78 -22.10
CA LEU A 18 15.58 -30.58 -21.52
C LEU A 18 14.31 -30.10 -22.24
N SER A 19 13.75 -30.92 -23.14
CA SER A 19 12.56 -30.57 -23.94
C SER A 19 11.40 -31.57 -23.84
N SER A 20 11.38 -32.48 -22.85
CA SER A 20 10.34 -33.53 -22.79
C SER A 20 9.69 -33.79 -21.41
N HIS A 21 10.01 -33.04 -20.35
CA HIS A 21 9.49 -33.34 -19.00
C HIS A 21 8.58 -32.27 -18.36
N ALA A 22 7.97 -31.36 -19.14
CA ALA A 22 7.02 -30.39 -18.58
C ALA A 22 5.78 -30.03 -19.43
N PHE A 23 5.46 -30.76 -20.51
CA PHE A 23 4.27 -30.43 -21.33
C PHE A 23 3.41 -31.61 -21.77
N ALA A 24 3.61 -32.80 -21.20
CA ALA A 24 2.59 -33.85 -21.25
C ALA A 24 1.59 -33.59 -20.11
N GLN A 25 0.43 -33.01 -20.43
CA GLN A 25 -0.74 -33.09 -19.55
C GLN A 25 -0.89 -34.52 -19.01
N PRO A 26 -1.29 -34.74 -17.75
CA PRO A 26 -1.90 -36.00 -17.40
C PRO A 26 -3.29 -36.05 -18.05
N LEU A 27 -3.34 -36.33 -19.36
CA LEU A 27 -4.53 -36.76 -20.13
C LEU A 27 -5.16 -38.05 -19.58
N ARG A 28 -4.76 -38.49 -18.38
CA ARG A 28 -5.32 -39.63 -17.64
C ARG A 28 -6.19 -39.21 -16.44
N ARG A 29 -6.41 -37.90 -16.20
CA ARG A 29 -7.19 -37.42 -15.03
C ARG A 29 -8.47 -36.63 -15.36
N THR A 30 -8.86 -36.47 -16.63
CA THR A 30 -10.12 -35.81 -17.01
C THR A 30 -11.14 -36.77 -17.62
N ASP A 31 -12.41 -36.38 -17.65
CA ASP A 31 -13.50 -37.08 -18.35
C ASP A 31 -13.61 -36.69 -19.83
N ALA A 32 -14.63 -37.21 -20.53
CA ALA A 32 -14.84 -36.98 -21.96
C ALA A 32 -15.12 -35.52 -22.30
N TYR A 33 -15.55 -34.73 -21.31
CA TYR A 33 -15.85 -33.31 -21.41
C TYR A 33 -14.73 -32.44 -20.84
N GLY A 34 -13.59 -33.02 -20.47
CA GLY A 34 -12.44 -32.28 -19.92
C GLY A 34 -12.56 -31.93 -18.43
N GLY A 35 -13.57 -32.42 -17.73
CA GLY A 35 -13.75 -32.23 -16.28
C GLY A 35 -12.74 -33.06 -15.48
N VAL A 36 -12.26 -32.52 -14.37
CA VAL A 36 -11.21 -33.13 -13.54
C VAL A 36 -11.79 -34.24 -12.66
N LYS A 37 -11.49 -35.52 -12.99
CA LYS A 37 -12.08 -36.72 -12.35
C LYS A 37 -11.85 -36.83 -10.83
N THR A 38 -10.82 -36.14 -10.34
CA THR A 38 -10.47 -36.10 -8.92
C THR A 38 -11.32 -35.12 -8.11
N ILE A 39 -12.19 -34.33 -8.74
CA ILE A 39 -13.14 -33.44 -8.06
C ILE A 39 -14.53 -33.81 -8.59
N LYS A 40 -15.28 -34.55 -7.76
CA LYS A 40 -16.56 -35.17 -8.14
C LYS A 40 -17.74 -34.40 -7.56
N ALA A 41 -18.82 -34.37 -8.32
CA ALA A 41 -20.15 -33.95 -7.94
C ALA A 41 -21.17 -34.91 -8.58
N GLU A 42 -22.47 -34.65 -8.39
CA GLU A 42 -23.52 -35.43 -9.03
C GLU A 42 -23.48 -35.29 -10.56
N ALA A 43 -23.51 -36.43 -11.26
CA ALA A 43 -23.61 -36.52 -12.71
C ALA A 43 -25.08 -36.38 -13.13
N THR A 44 -25.37 -35.52 -14.10
CA THR A 44 -26.73 -35.18 -14.52
C THR A 44 -26.93 -35.25 -16.04
N ASP A 45 -25.98 -35.84 -16.77
CA ASP A 45 -25.92 -35.88 -18.25
C ASP A 45 -25.84 -34.50 -18.94
N TRP A 46 -25.84 -33.42 -18.17
CA TRP A 46 -25.80 -32.03 -18.64
C TRP A 46 -24.80 -31.20 -17.85
N PHE A 47 -24.25 -30.16 -18.49
CA PHE A 47 -23.49 -29.16 -17.78
C PHE A 47 -24.37 -28.41 -16.79
N ARG A 48 -23.87 -28.26 -15.57
CA ARG A 48 -24.51 -27.44 -14.53
C ARG A 48 -23.47 -26.60 -13.80
N VAL A 49 -23.91 -25.78 -12.86
CA VAL A 49 -23.04 -25.02 -11.95
C VAL A 49 -23.11 -25.65 -10.57
N ASP A 50 -21.99 -25.70 -9.87
CA ASP A 50 -21.94 -26.07 -8.45
C ASP A 50 -20.81 -25.36 -7.73
N ASP A 51 -21.00 -25.12 -6.43
CA ASP A 51 -19.91 -24.71 -5.54
C ASP A 51 -19.27 -25.98 -4.98
N ILE A 52 -18.01 -26.22 -5.34
CA ILE A 52 -17.22 -27.29 -4.73
C ILE A 52 -16.12 -26.69 -3.88
N GLY A 53 -16.38 -26.68 -2.58
CA GLY A 53 -15.39 -26.32 -1.57
C GLY A 53 -15.04 -24.83 -1.56
N GLY A 54 -16.03 -23.98 -1.82
CA GLY A 54 -15.95 -22.51 -1.84
C GLY A 54 -15.50 -21.94 -3.18
N ARG A 55 -15.66 -22.67 -4.29
CA ARG A 55 -15.36 -22.23 -5.65
C ARG A 55 -16.42 -22.75 -6.61
N ASP A 56 -16.91 -21.86 -7.46
CA ASP A 56 -17.86 -22.18 -8.52
C ASP A 56 -17.14 -22.89 -9.67
N TYR A 57 -17.71 -24.02 -10.09
CA TYR A 57 -17.29 -24.77 -11.27
C TYR A 57 -18.48 -25.03 -12.18
N PHE A 58 -18.21 -25.16 -13.48
CA PHE A 58 -19.11 -25.97 -14.28
C PHE A 58 -18.92 -27.42 -13.83
N ILE A 59 -20.00 -28.19 -13.78
CA ILE A 59 -19.93 -29.62 -13.57
C ILE A 59 -20.26 -30.27 -14.90
N THR A 60 -19.38 -31.15 -15.37
CA THR A 60 -19.58 -31.90 -16.60
C THR A 60 -20.79 -32.83 -16.49
N PRO A 61 -21.34 -33.29 -17.64
CA PRO A 61 -22.33 -34.37 -17.66
C PRO A 61 -21.98 -35.58 -16.79
N ASP A 62 -20.69 -35.95 -16.74
CA ASP A 62 -20.16 -37.08 -15.95
C ASP A 62 -19.95 -36.75 -14.46
N GLY A 63 -20.30 -35.53 -14.00
CA GLY A 63 -20.22 -35.14 -12.59
C GLY A 63 -18.83 -34.70 -12.13
N HIS A 64 -18.03 -34.04 -12.97
CA HIS A 64 -16.69 -33.57 -12.59
C HIS A 64 -16.51 -32.07 -12.74
N ALA A 65 -15.70 -31.48 -11.85
CA ALA A 65 -15.42 -30.05 -11.89
C ALA A 65 -14.71 -29.64 -13.20
N PHE A 66 -15.23 -28.60 -13.83
CA PHE A 66 -14.79 -28.06 -15.09
C PHE A 66 -14.71 -26.53 -15.01
N PHE A 67 -13.52 -26.01 -15.30
CA PHE A 67 -13.25 -24.60 -15.50
C PHE A 67 -13.05 -24.37 -16.98
N SER A 68 -13.88 -23.53 -17.58
CA SER A 68 -13.91 -23.36 -19.03
C SER A 68 -12.81 -22.39 -19.46
N LEU A 69 -11.65 -22.95 -19.83
CA LEU A 69 -10.56 -22.21 -20.43
C LEU A 69 -10.65 -22.37 -21.95
N GLY A 70 -11.13 -21.33 -22.62
CA GLY A 70 -11.57 -21.43 -24.02
C GLY A 70 -10.97 -20.39 -24.95
N VAL A 71 -11.21 -20.58 -26.25
CA VAL A 71 -10.87 -19.63 -27.32
C VAL A 71 -12.08 -19.41 -28.20
N THR A 72 -12.37 -18.16 -28.57
CA THR A 72 -13.55 -17.78 -29.37
C THR A 72 -13.18 -17.56 -30.85
N HIS A 73 -14.20 -17.53 -31.73
CA HIS A 73 -14.12 -17.16 -33.15
C HIS A 73 -13.44 -18.14 -34.11
N SER A 74 -13.44 -19.45 -33.86
CA SER A 74 -12.90 -20.39 -34.85
C SER A 74 -13.74 -20.45 -36.14
N VAL A 75 -15.05 -20.20 -36.08
CA VAL A 75 -15.92 -20.12 -37.27
C VAL A 75 -15.55 -18.97 -38.21
N GLU A 76 -15.00 -17.88 -37.67
CA GLU A 76 -14.59 -16.71 -38.45
C GLU A 76 -13.49 -17.07 -39.46
N CYS A 77 -12.72 -18.14 -39.20
CA CYS A 77 -11.68 -18.63 -40.10
C CYS A 77 -12.20 -19.35 -41.34
N THR A 78 -13.52 -19.55 -41.48
CA THR A 78 -14.19 -20.01 -42.71
C THR A 78 -14.53 -18.88 -43.68
N ARG A 79 -14.52 -17.62 -43.19
CA ARG A 79 -14.78 -16.46 -44.04
C ARG A 79 -13.63 -16.26 -45.01
N ARG A 80 -13.96 -15.77 -46.21
CA ARG A 80 -12.98 -15.38 -47.21
C ARG A 80 -12.24 -14.13 -46.74
N ASP A 81 -11.02 -14.33 -46.24
CA ASP A 81 -10.05 -13.28 -45.96
C ASP A 81 -9.02 -13.15 -47.10
N GLU A 82 -8.00 -12.31 -46.93
CA GLU A 82 -6.98 -12.03 -47.96
C GLU A 82 -6.20 -13.28 -48.41
N LEU A 83 -5.99 -14.25 -47.52
CA LEU A 83 -5.23 -15.47 -47.79
C LEU A 83 -6.16 -16.65 -48.16
N ASN A 84 -7.44 -16.54 -47.85
CA ASN A 84 -8.49 -17.50 -48.18
C ASN A 84 -8.11 -18.94 -47.80
N LEU A 85 -7.49 -19.11 -46.63
CA LEU A 85 -6.89 -20.38 -46.21
C LEU A 85 -7.92 -21.51 -46.10
N PHE A 86 -9.17 -21.19 -45.77
CA PHE A 86 -10.23 -22.18 -45.73
C PHE A 86 -10.36 -22.92 -47.07
N GLN A 87 -10.27 -22.20 -48.19
CA GLN A 87 -10.25 -22.80 -49.51
C GLN A 87 -8.86 -23.36 -49.87
N THR A 88 -7.80 -22.55 -49.73
CA THR A 88 -6.49 -22.86 -50.31
C THR A 88 -5.70 -23.92 -49.54
N LYS A 89 -5.85 -23.96 -48.21
CA LYS A 89 -5.14 -24.89 -47.32
C LYS A 89 -6.04 -26.02 -46.83
N TYR A 90 -7.31 -25.72 -46.56
CA TYR A 90 -8.26 -26.70 -46.02
C TYR A 90 -9.23 -27.25 -47.07
N GLY A 91 -9.26 -26.73 -48.30
CA GLY A 91 -10.10 -27.27 -49.39
C GLY A 91 -11.62 -27.08 -49.17
N ASN A 92 -12.02 -26.03 -48.45
CA ASN A 92 -13.38 -25.80 -47.95
C ASN A 92 -13.90 -26.90 -47.02
N ASP A 93 -13.00 -27.66 -46.39
CA ASP A 93 -13.32 -28.75 -45.48
C ASP A 93 -13.27 -28.26 -44.03
N GLU A 94 -14.44 -28.06 -43.42
CA GLU A 94 -14.57 -27.62 -42.04
C GLU A 94 -13.99 -28.64 -41.04
N ALA A 95 -14.02 -29.94 -41.36
CA ALA A 95 -13.50 -30.97 -40.47
C ALA A 95 -11.96 -30.89 -40.36
N LYS A 96 -11.26 -30.65 -41.46
CA LYS A 96 -9.81 -30.43 -41.45
C LYS A 96 -9.41 -29.18 -40.66
N LEU A 97 -10.19 -28.11 -40.78
CA LEU A 97 -9.96 -26.89 -39.99
C LEU A 97 -10.25 -27.11 -38.50
N ALA A 98 -11.31 -27.86 -38.17
CA ALA A 98 -11.62 -28.22 -36.80
C ALA A 98 -10.54 -29.11 -36.17
N ASP A 99 -10.01 -30.09 -36.91
CA ASP A 99 -8.88 -30.91 -36.45
C ASP A 99 -7.64 -30.08 -36.13
N PHE A 100 -7.33 -29.11 -37.00
CA PHE A 100 -6.25 -28.16 -36.76
C PHE A 100 -6.45 -27.37 -35.47
N PHE A 101 -7.62 -26.76 -35.24
CA PHE A 101 -7.86 -25.98 -34.03
C PHE A 101 -7.93 -26.83 -32.77
N LEU A 102 -8.53 -28.03 -32.82
CA LEU A 102 -8.56 -28.93 -31.66
C LEU A 102 -7.15 -29.38 -31.26
N GLN A 103 -6.26 -29.62 -32.23
CA GLN A 103 -4.85 -29.89 -31.96
C GLN A 103 -4.17 -28.68 -31.30
N LYS A 104 -4.41 -27.47 -31.82
CA LYS A 104 -3.85 -26.23 -31.27
C LYS A 104 -4.35 -25.92 -29.85
N PHE A 105 -5.65 -26.08 -29.59
CA PHE A 105 -6.23 -25.82 -28.26
C PHE A 105 -5.61 -26.75 -27.21
N ARG A 106 -5.46 -28.04 -27.53
CA ARG A 106 -4.74 -28.99 -26.66
C ARG A 106 -3.30 -28.56 -26.45
N HIS A 107 -2.59 -28.19 -27.52
CA HIS A 107 -1.20 -27.73 -27.44
C HIS A 107 -1.04 -26.49 -26.54
N TRP A 108 -1.98 -25.54 -26.58
CA TRP A 108 -1.92 -24.31 -25.80
C TRP A 108 -2.51 -24.45 -24.39
N GLY A 109 -3.10 -25.60 -24.04
CA GLY A 109 -3.71 -25.84 -22.72
C GLY A 109 -5.16 -25.38 -22.58
N TYR A 110 -5.88 -25.12 -23.66
CA TYR A 110 -7.32 -24.84 -23.65
C TYR A 110 -8.15 -26.14 -23.64
N ASN A 111 -9.29 -26.13 -22.97
CA ASN A 111 -10.19 -27.28 -22.81
C ASN A 111 -11.61 -27.05 -23.33
N SER A 112 -11.92 -25.83 -23.77
CA SER A 112 -13.24 -25.45 -24.30
C SER A 112 -13.12 -24.54 -25.51
N SER A 113 -14.23 -24.35 -26.21
CA SER A 113 -14.40 -23.25 -27.16
C SER A 113 -15.31 -22.19 -26.56
N GLY A 114 -14.94 -20.92 -26.72
CA GLY A 114 -15.88 -19.82 -26.53
C GLY A 114 -16.92 -19.81 -27.65
N TYR A 115 -17.73 -18.76 -27.67
CA TYR A 115 -18.73 -18.58 -28.72
C TYR A 115 -18.11 -18.49 -30.13
N GLY A 116 -18.92 -18.83 -31.14
CA GLY A 116 -18.48 -18.97 -32.53
C GLY A 116 -17.52 -20.14 -32.78
N PRO A 117 -17.75 -21.35 -32.24
CA PRO A 117 -17.01 -22.52 -32.66
C PRO A 117 -17.36 -22.91 -34.10
N LEU A 118 -16.46 -23.65 -34.77
CA LEU A 118 -16.83 -24.45 -35.94
C LEU A 118 -17.89 -25.49 -35.53
N GLN A 119 -18.85 -25.76 -36.40
CA GLN A 119 -19.89 -26.76 -36.20
C GLN A 119 -19.31 -28.14 -35.87
N THR A 120 -18.25 -28.52 -36.57
CA THR A 120 -17.58 -29.82 -36.34
C THR A 120 -16.95 -29.91 -34.94
N MET A 121 -16.61 -28.79 -34.30
CA MET A 121 -16.06 -28.77 -32.94
C MET A 121 -17.14 -28.96 -31.86
N GLU A 122 -18.38 -28.57 -32.13
CA GLU A 122 -19.49 -28.58 -31.14
C GLU A 122 -19.81 -29.97 -30.58
N ARG A 123 -19.29 -31.06 -31.17
CA ARG A 123 -19.46 -32.45 -30.69
C ARG A 123 -18.17 -33.06 -30.14
N ARG A 124 -17.10 -32.28 -30.04
CA ARG A 124 -15.73 -32.76 -29.79
C ARG A 124 -15.03 -32.02 -28.66
N ILE A 125 -15.53 -30.85 -28.29
CA ILE A 125 -15.01 -30.02 -27.20
C ILE A 125 -16.16 -29.25 -26.56
N PRO A 126 -16.18 -29.07 -25.23
CA PRO A 126 -17.19 -28.23 -24.58
C PRO A 126 -17.20 -26.81 -25.15
N TYR A 127 -18.37 -26.23 -25.37
CA TYR A 127 -18.49 -24.91 -26.02
C TYR A 127 -19.64 -24.05 -25.50
N VAL A 128 -19.54 -22.73 -25.73
CA VAL A 128 -20.64 -21.78 -25.49
C VAL A 128 -21.39 -21.50 -26.78
N ALA A 129 -22.72 -21.65 -26.75
CA ALA A 129 -23.60 -21.38 -27.89
C ALA A 129 -24.04 -19.91 -27.89
N ALA A 130 -23.99 -19.25 -29.05
CA ALA A 130 -24.52 -17.90 -29.21
C ALA A 130 -25.90 -17.97 -29.87
N ILE A 131 -26.89 -17.32 -29.25
CA ILE A 131 -28.24 -17.17 -29.80
C ILE A 131 -28.59 -15.67 -29.95
N PRO A 132 -28.25 -15.04 -31.08
CA PRO A 132 -28.44 -13.60 -31.25
C PRO A 132 -29.92 -13.21 -31.16
N THR A 133 -30.26 -12.44 -30.13
CA THR A 133 -31.63 -11.96 -29.83
C THR A 133 -31.85 -10.51 -30.32
N ILE A 134 -33.08 -10.01 -30.12
CA ILE A 134 -33.47 -8.61 -30.35
C ILE A 134 -33.90 -7.97 -29.02
N GLY A 135 -33.75 -6.66 -28.87
CA GLY A 135 -34.13 -5.97 -27.63
C GLY A 135 -33.26 -4.73 -27.42
N PRO A 136 -32.31 -4.73 -26.47
CA PRO A 136 -31.36 -3.64 -26.34
C PRO A 136 -30.41 -3.57 -27.54
N ARG A 137 -29.91 -2.37 -27.80
CA ARG A 137 -28.86 -2.16 -28.79
C ARG A 137 -27.55 -2.78 -28.31
N SER A 138 -26.80 -3.38 -29.24
CA SER A 138 -25.43 -3.85 -29.05
C SER A 138 -24.42 -2.76 -29.38
N LEU A 139 -23.45 -2.55 -28.50
CA LEU A 139 -22.33 -1.64 -28.75
C LEU A 139 -21.43 -2.15 -29.88
N SER A 140 -21.16 -3.46 -29.93
CA SER A 140 -20.26 -4.04 -30.94
C SER A 140 -20.86 -4.06 -32.34
N ALA A 141 -22.18 -4.15 -32.46
CA ALA A 141 -22.89 -4.06 -33.74
C ALA A 141 -23.08 -2.61 -34.25
N GLY A 142 -22.74 -1.60 -33.45
CA GLY A 142 -22.77 -0.19 -33.86
C GLY A 142 -24.15 0.29 -34.30
N GLU A 143 -24.24 1.00 -35.43
CA GLU A 143 -25.49 1.54 -35.99
C GLU A 143 -26.41 0.47 -36.59
N LYS A 144 -25.89 -0.72 -36.86
CA LYS A 144 -26.67 -1.85 -37.39
C LYS A 144 -27.62 -2.45 -36.34
N SER A 145 -27.38 -2.17 -35.06
CA SER A 145 -28.25 -2.58 -33.95
C SER A 145 -29.04 -1.39 -33.43
N LYS A 146 -30.35 -1.59 -33.21
CA LYS A 146 -31.28 -0.58 -32.70
C LYS A 146 -32.12 -1.18 -31.58
N CYS A 147 -32.50 -0.36 -30.61
CA CYS A 147 -33.48 -0.76 -29.59
C CYS A 147 -34.81 -1.16 -30.27
N GLN A 148 -35.54 -2.07 -29.62
CA GLN A 148 -36.85 -2.54 -30.07
C GLN A 148 -37.90 -2.27 -28.99
N ASP A 149 -39.15 -2.09 -29.35
CA ASP A 149 -40.22 -1.86 -28.37
C ASP A 149 -40.63 -3.18 -27.69
N LEU A 150 -40.08 -3.49 -26.52
CA LEU A 150 -40.39 -4.71 -25.77
C LEU A 150 -41.78 -4.68 -25.08
N PHE A 151 -42.56 -3.62 -25.26
CA PHE A 151 -43.97 -3.58 -24.88
C PHE A 151 -44.91 -3.98 -26.03
N ASP A 152 -44.42 -4.00 -27.28
CA ASP A 152 -45.17 -4.47 -28.44
C ASP A 152 -45.24 -6.02 -28.46
N PRO A 153 -46.43 -6.63 -28.36
CA PRO A 153 -46.60 -8.08 -28.44
C PRO A 153 -45.98 -8.70 -29.71
N ALA A 154 -45.99 -8.00 -30.85
CA ALA A 154 -45.40 -8.49 -32.09
C ALA A 154 -43.87 -8.55 -32.00
N VAL A 155 -43.22 -7.59 -31.33
CA VAL A 155 -41.78 -7.63 -31.03
C VAL A 155 -41.46 -8.81 -30.13
N MET A 156 -42.25 -9.01 -29.07
CA MET A 156 -42.05 -10.12 -28.14
C MET A 156 -42.21 -11.49 -28.81
N GLN A 157 -43.16 -11.63 -29.75
CA GLN A 157 -43.28 -12.85 -30.56
C GLN A 157 -42.09 -13.08 -31.50
N ARG A 158 -41.53 -12.00 -32.09
CA ARG A 158 -40.29 -12.11 -32.88
C ARG A 158 -39.10 -12.54 -32.02
N LEU A 159 -38.99 -12.02 -30.79
CA LEU A 159 -37.96 -12.42 -29.84
C LEU A 159 -38.07 -13.92 -29.51
N ARG A 160 -39.27 -14.42 -29.19
CA ARG A 160 -39.52 -15.86 -28.97
C ARG A 160 -39.15 -16.71 -30.19
N LYS A 161 -39.60 -16.30 -31.37
CA LYS A 161 -39.26 -16.99 -32.63
C LYS A 161 -37.75 -17.08 -32.82
N ARG A 162 -37.02 -15.97 -32.58
CA ARG A 162 -35.56 -15.93 -32.70
C ARG A 162 -34.88 -16.88 -31.72
N VAL A 163 -35.30 -16.89 -30.47
CA VAL A 163 -34.79 -17.82 -29.45
C VAL A 163 -35.01 -19.26 -29.91
N ARG A 164 -36.24 -19.60 -30.30
CA ARG A 164 -36.60 -20.94 -30.77
C ARG A 164 -35.75 -21.41 -31.93
N GLU A 165 -35.59 -20.59 -32.97
CA GLU A 165 -34.84 -20.94 -34.18
C GLU A 165 -33.35 -21.14 -33.90
N ASN A 166 -32.74 -20.27 -33.08
CA ASN A 166 -31.29 -20.30 -32.87
C ASN A 166 -30.86 -21.35 -31.84
N CYS A 167 -31.72 -21.75 -30.91
CA CYS A 167 -31.36 -22.77 -29.92
C CYS A 167 -31.41 -24.22 -30.47
N GLN A 168 -32.26 -24.51 -31.46
CA GLN A 168 -32.55 -25.88 -31.92
C GLN A 168 -31.31 -26.74 -32.22
N ARG A 169 -30.30 -26.14 -32.85
CA ARG A 169 -29.07 -26.86 -33.23
C ARG A 169 -28.28 -27.39 -32.02
N HIS A 170 -28.43 -26.74 -30.87
CA HIS A 170 -27.69 -27.05 -29.65
C HIS A 170 -28.49 -27.94 -28.70
N VAL A 171 -29.80 -28.04 -28.90
CA VAL A 171 -30.68 -28.89 -28.09
C VAL A 171 -30.17 -30.32 -28.12
N GLY A 172 -30.05 -30.91 -26.93
CA GLY A 172 -29.62 -32.30 -26.78
C GLY A 172 -28.11 -32.53 -26.92
N ASN A 173 -27.29 -31.49 -27.16
CA ASN A 173 -25.84 -31.65 -27.32
C ASN A 173 -25.10 -31.54 -25.97
N PRO A 174 -24.57 -32.64 -25.40
CA PRO A 174 -23.99 -32.64 -24.05
C PRO A 174 -22.67 -31.85 -23.93
N PHE A 175 -22.07 -31.42 -25.05
CA PHE A 175 -20.90 -30.53 -25.05
C PHE A 175 -21.27 -29.05 -24.95
N CYS A 176 -22.54 -28.67 -25.10
CA CYS A 176 -22.95 -27.28 -24.94
C CYS A 176 -22.96 -26.91 -23.45
N LEU A 177 -22.16 -25.92 -23.05
CA LEU A 177 -22.19 -25.39 -21.69
C LEU A 177 -23.49 -24.61 -21.46
N GLY A 178 -23.89 -23.81 -22.44
CA GLY A 178 -25.02 -22.91 -22.32
C GLY A 178 -25.03 -21.78 -23.35
N TYR A 179 -26.03 -20.92 -23.21
CA TYR A 179 -26.39 -19.89 -24.19
C TYR A 179 -25.98 -18.48 -23.77
N VAL A 180 -25.29 -17.76 -24.66
CA VAL A 180 -25.10 -16.31 -24.59
C VAL A 180 -25.96 -15.58 -25.62
N PHE A 181 -26.42 -14.37 -25.29
CA PHE A 181 -27.37 -13.59 -26.09
C PHE A 181 -26.70 -12.44 -26.86
N ILE A 182 -26.89 -11.20 -26.42
CA ILE A 182 -26.37 -10.00 -27.08
C ILE A 182 -24.94 -9.72 -26.64
N ASP A 183 -24.13 -9.33 -27.61
CA ASP A 183 -22.78 -8.83 -27.37
C ASP A 183 -22.82 -7.36 -26.93
N LEU A 184 -22.30 -7.07 -25.74
CA LEU A 184 -22.24 -5.72 -25.17
C LEU A 184 -23.58 -4.96 -25.26
N PRO A 185 -24.67 -5.45 -24.66
CA PRO A 185 -25.93 -4.73 -24.65
C PRO A 185 -25.78 -3.39 -23.90
N ILE A 186 -26.43 -2.35 -24.40
CA ILE A 186 -26.40 -1.01 -23.80
C ILE A 186 -27.64 -0.84 -22.91
N TRP A 187 -27.42 -0.94 -21.61
CA TRP A 187 -28.43 -0.68 -20.58
C TRP A 187 -28.05 0.56 -19.78
N THR A 188 -28.22 1.76 -20.35
CA THR A 188 -27.89 3.02 -19.65
C THR A 188 -29.03 4.04 -19.67
N ILE A 189 -29.15 4.78 -18.56
CA ILE A 189 -30.02 5.95 -18.42
C ILE A 189 -29.31 7.28 -18.78
N LYS A 190 -27.98 7.28 -18.89
CA LYS A 190 -27.17 8.46 -19.23
C LYS A 190 -26.02 8.11 -20.18
N TRP A 191 -25.82 8.93 -21.22
CA TRP A 191 -24.70 8.75 -22.13
C TRP A 191 -23.52 9.66 -21.76
N GLN A 192 -22.32 9.09 -21.71
CA GLN A 192 -21.06 9.84 -21.60
C GLN A 192 -20.18 9.49 -22.82
N GLY A 193 -20.19 10.35 -23.85
CA GLY A 193 -19.44 10.15 -25.10
C GLY A 193 -19.68 11.24 -26.16
N ARG A 194 -18.77 11.36 -27.14
CA ARG A 194 -18.72 12.45 -28.15
C ARG A 194 -19.69 12.32 -29.33
N ALA A 195 -20.47 11.24 -29.44
CA ALA A 195 -21.47 11.07 -30.50
C ALA A 195 -22.88 11.10 -29.90
N GLN A 196 -23.80 11.85 -30.53
CA GLN A 196 -25.23 11.94 -30.18
C GLN A 196 -25.88 10.55 -30.29
N GLN A 197 -25.90 9.79 -29.20
CA GLN A 197 -26.58 8.49 -29.16
C GLN A 197 -27.60 8.47 -28.01
N HIS A 198 -28.84 8.13 -28.37
CA HIS A 198 -30.01 8.11 -27.50
C HIS A 198 -30.05 6.84 -26.62
N THR A 199 -30.50 6.97 -25.38
CA THR A 199 -30.71 5.86 -24.42
C THR A 199 -31.92 4.99 -24.80
N TYR A 200 -32.14 3.86 -24.10
CA TYR A 200 -33.35 3.06 -24.32
C TYR A 200 -34.62 3.86 -24.02
N LEU A 201 -34.57 4.72 -22.99
CA LEU A 201 -35.68 5.59 -22.61
C LEU A 201 -35.92 6.66 -23.69
N ASP A 202 -34.87 7.25 -24.25
CA ASP A 202 -34.99 8.17 -25.39
C ASP A 202 -35.63 7.52 -26.61
N PHE A 203 -35.28 6.24 -26.88
CA PHE A 203 -35.90 5.48 -27.94
C PHE A 203 -37.41 5.34 -27.70
N LEU A 204 -37.85 4.86 -26.53
CA LEU A 204 -39.28 4.73 -26.23
C LEU A 204 -40.00 6.08 -26.25
N ARG A 205 -39.35 7.15 -25.78
CA ARG A 205 -39.87 8.52 -25.82
C ARG A 205 -40.06 9.04 -27.26
N SER A 206 -39.27 8.58 -28.22
CA SER A 206 -39.35 9.03 -29.63
C SER A 206 -40.30 8.21 -30.49
N LEU A 207 -40.89 7.13 -29.96
CA LEU A 207 -41.93 6.36 -30.66
C LEU A 207 -43.23 7.16 -30.81
N PRO A 208 -44.09 6.85 -31.82
CA PRO A 208 -45.40 7.47 -31.97
C PRO A 208 -46.27 7.29 -30.72
N ASP A 209 -47.17 8.23 -30.44
CA ASP A 209 -48.03 8.18 -29.23
C ASP A 209 -48.88 6.91 -29.16
N SER A 210 -49.27 6.31 -30.29
CA SER A 210 -50.00 5.04 -30.32
C SER A 210 -49.15 3.80 -30.02
N ALA A 211 -47.82 3.91 -29.96
CA ALA A 211 -46.93 2.77 -29.73
C ALA A 211 -47.02 2.27 -28.27
N PRO A 212 -47.10 0.95 -28.02
CA PRO A 212 -47.17 0.39 -26.67
C PRO A 212 -46.05 0.86 -25.75
N GLY A 213 -44.81 0.95 -26.23
CA GLY A 213 -43.67 1.41 -25.45
C GLY A 213 -43.68 2.89 -25.14
N LYS A 214 -44.26 3.71 -26.02
CA LYS A 214 -44.49 5.14 -25.78
C LYS A 214 -45.54 5.34 -24.70
N GLN A 215 -46.64 4.57 -24.75
CA GLN A 215 -47.68 4.58 -23.72
C GLN A 215 -47.15 4.12 -22.35
N ALA A 216 -46.34 3.06 -22.32
CA ALA A 216 -45.68 2.61 -21.10
C ALA A 216 -44.72 3.67 -20.53
N TYR A 217 -43.98 4.38 -21.40
CA TYR A 217 -43.13 5.49 -20.99
C TYR A 217 -43.94 6.65 -20.40
N LEU A 218 -45.03 7.07 -21.05
CA LEU A 218 -45.90 8.14 -20.55
C LEU A 218 -46.60 7.77 -19.24
N GLN A 219 -46.94 6.50 -19.05
CA GLN A 219 -47.50 6.00 -17.79
C GLN A 219 -46.46 6.03 -16.66
N ALA A 220 -45.21 5.68 -16.95
CA ALA A 220 -44.12 5.74 -15.98
C ALA A 220 -43.70 7.18 -15.66
N PHE A 221 -43.86 8.11 -16.61
CA PHE A 221 -43.46 9.52 -16.49
C PHE A 221 -44.60 10.48 -16.90
N PRO A 222 -45.67 10.62 -16.08
CA PRO A 222 -46.85 11.42 -16.40
C PRO A 222 -46.61 12.94 -16.39
N GLN A 223 -45.54 13.42 -15.73
CA GLN A 223 -45.07 14.81 -15.80
C GLN A 223 -43.62 14.85 -16.29
N GLN A 224 -43.28 15.87 -17.09
CA GLN A 224 -41.96 15.99 -17.75
C GLN A 224 -40.79 16.07 -16.74
N GLU A 225 -41.04 16.59 -15.53
CA GLU A 225 -40.04 16.71 -14.44
C GLU A 225 -39.64 15.36 -13.81
N HIS A 226 -40.43 14.28 -13.97
CA HIS A 226 -40.09 12.95 -13.44
C HIS A 226 -39.09 12.17 -14.30
N ALA A 227 -38.89 12.55 -15.57
CA ALA A 227 -37.91 11.89 -16.45
C ALA A 227 -36.46 12.19 -16.07
N ASP A 228 -36.21 13.25 -15.27
CA ASP A 228 -34.90 13.61 -14.72
C ASP A 228 -34.61 12.92 -13.37
N ASP A 229 -35.60 12.24 -12.77
CA ASP A 229 -35.39 11.39 -11.60
C ASP A 229 -34.69 10.09 -12.02
N LEU A 230 -33.39 10.02 -11.73
CA LEU A 230 -32.54 8.89 -12.07
C LEU A 230 -33.01 7.57 -11.45
N LYS A 231 -33.64 7.60 -10.28
CA LYS A 231 -34.15 6.38 -9.65
C LYS A 231 -35.37 5.85 -10.38
N ALA A 232 -36.29 6.73 -10.77
CA ALA A 232 -37.47 6.35 -11.56
C ALA A 232 -37.07 5.87 -12.96
N ALA A 233 -36.12 6.56 -13.61
CA ALA A 233 -35.54 6.15 -14.88
C ALA A 233 -34.87 4.77 -14.81
N GLU A 234 -34.09 4.51 -13.76
CA GLU A 234 -33.44 3.22 -13.54
C GLU A 234 -34.44 2.11 -13.23
N ALA A 235 -35.47 2.37 -12.42
CA ALA A 235 -36.54 1.41 -12.15
C ALA A 235 -37.30 1.02 -13.42
N PHE A 236 -37.61 1.98 -14.28
CA PHE A 236 -38.27 1.71 -15.57
C PHE A 236 -37.35 0.96 -16.54
N LEU A 237 -36.05 1.29 -16.60
CA LEU A 237 -35.07 0.53 -17.38
C LEU A 237 -34.98 -0.93 -16.92
N ASN A 238 -35.01 -1.17 -15.61
CA ASN A 238 -35.05 -2.53 -15.05
C ASN A 238 -36.33 -3.28 -15.43
N GLN A 239 -37.49 -2.61 -15.50
CA GLN A 239 -38.73 -3.22 -15.99
C GLN A 239 -38.61 -3.70 -17.44
N ILE A 240 -37.92 -2.94 -18.30
CA ILE A 240 -37.66 -3.31 -19.70
C ILE A 240 -36.73 -4.52 -19.76
N ALA A 241 -35.65 -4.51 -18.98
CA ALA A 241 -34.71 -5.63 -18.89
C ALA A 241 -35.38 -6.90 -18.34
N ASP A 242 -36.24 -6.79 -17.33
CA ASP A 242 -37.01 -7.90 -16.75
C ASP A 242 -37.91 -8.56 -17.81
N ARG A 243 -38.64 -7.77 -18.63
CA ARG A 243 -39.41 -8.28 -19.77
C ARG A 243 -38.56 -9.02 -20.79
N TYR A 244 -37.39 -8.47 -21.11
CA TYR A 244 -36.45 -9.06 -22.08
C TYR A 244 -35.98 -10.45 -21.62
N TYR A 245 -35.39 -10.52 -20.41
CA TYR A 245 -34.86 -11.78 -19.89
C TYR A 245 -35.95 -12.80 -19.58
N ALA A 246 -37.09 -12.38 -19.03
CA ALA A 246 -38.22 -13.27 -18.78
C ALA A 246 -38.70 -13.96 -20.07
N CYS A 247 -38.81 -13.21 -21.17
CA CYS A 247 -39.24 -13.75 -22.45
C CYS A 247 -38.24 -14.76 -23.03
N ILE A 248 -36.95 -14.45 -22.96
CA ILE A 248 -35.90 -15.35 -23.47
C ILE A 248 -35.86 -16.62 -22.65
N THR A 249 -35.82 -16.51 -21.32
CA THR A 249 -35.72 -17.66 -20.43
C THR A 249 -36.96 -18.55 -20.50
N ASP A 250 -38.18 -17.97 -20.54
CA ASP A 250 -39.42 -18.74 -20.70
C ASP A 250 -39.46 -19.50 -22.03
N GLU A 251 -39.02 -18.90 -23.14
CA GLU A 251 -38.95 -19.61 -24.42
C GLU A 251 -37.82 -20.65 -24.43
N LEU A 252 -36.63 -20.30 -23.94
CA LEU A 252 -35.50 -21.23 -23.87
C LEU A 252 -35.84 -22.46 -23.06
N ARG A 253 -36.40 -22.32 -21.86
CA ARG A 253 -36.74 -23.47 -21.01
C ARG A 253 -37.81 -24.39 -21.62
N LYS A 254 -38.65 -23.89 -22.55
CA LYS A 254 -39.59 -24.74 -23.33
C LYS A 254 -38.90 -25.55 -24.41
N GLN A 255 -37.86 -24.99 -25.03
CA GLN A 255 -37.13 -25.65 -26.13
C GLN A 255 -35.98 -26.51 -25.62
N ASP A 256 -35.31 -26.05 -24.56
CA ASP A 256 -34.13 -26.65 -23.94
C ASP A 256 -34.18 -26.46 -22.41
N PRO A 257 -34.74 -27.44 -21.67
CA PRO A 257 -34.80 -27.36 -20.22
C PRO A 257 -33.45 -27.57 -19.54
N ASN A 258 -32.42 -28.06 -20.25
CA ASN A 258 -31.24 -28.65 -19.63
C ASN A 258 -30.00 -27.75 -19.68
N HIS A 259 -29.75 -27.05 -20.79
CA HIS A 259 -28.55 -26.22 -20.91
C HIS A 259 -28.60 -24.95 -20.09
N LEU A 260 -27.42 -24.48 -19.64
CA LEU A 260 -27.32 -23.25 -18.85
C LEU A 260 -27.66 -22.01 -19.68
N ILE A 261 -28.17 -21.00 -19.01
CA ILE A 261 -28.37 -19.66 -19.55
C ILE A 261 -27.24 -18.79 -19.01
N LEU A 262 -26.34 -18.37 -19.91
CA LEU A 262 -25.13 -17.61 -19.57
C LEU A 262 -25.31 -16.09 -19.75
N GLY A 263 -26.52 -15.67 -20.14
CA GLY A 263 -26.94 -14.27 -20.24
C GLY A 263 -26.35 -13.51 -21.43
N ASP A 264 -26.33 -12.19 -21.33
CA ASP A 264 -25.62 -11.36 -22.29
C ASP A 264 -24.12 -11.35 -22.00
N ARG A 265 -23.32 -10.89 -22.96
CA ARG A 265 -21.90 -10.60 -22.76
C ARG A 265 -21.77 -9.13 -22.36
N PHE A 266 -22.05 -8.84 -21.11
CA PHE A 266 -22.03 -7.48 -20.56
C PHE A 266 -20.65 -6.85 -20.61
N MET A 267 -20.59 -5.53 -20.58
CA MET A 267 -19.32 -4.86 -20.40
C MET A 267 -18.91 -4.89 -18.92
N ALA A 268 -17.68 -5.31 -18.61
CA ALA A 268 -17.15 -5.31 -17.25
C ALA A 268 -16.74 -3.90 -16.76
N PHE A 269 -17.68 -2.95 -16.84
CA PHE A 269 -17.54 -1.56 -16.43
C PHE A 269 -18.85 -1.07 -15.79
N PRO A 270 -18.84 -0.68 -14.50
CA PRO A 270 -20.04 -0.20 -13.80
C PRO A 270 -20.74 0.98 -14.49
N GLU A 271 -20.01 1.82 -15.23
CA GLU A 271 -20.54 2.98 -15.95
C GLU A 271 -21.32 2.60 -17.22
N ARG A 272 -21.20 1.36 -17.68
CA ARG A 272 -21.81 0.85 -18.92
C ARG A 272 -22.85 -0.23 -18.67
N THR A 273 -22.70 -0.97 -17.58
CA THR A 273 -23.67 -1.96 -17.09
C THR A 273 -24.01 -1.65 -15.64
N PRO A 274 -25.15 -0.98 -15.36
CA PRO A 274 -25.57 -0.68 -13.99
C PRO A 274 -25.78 -1.95 -13.16
N ASP A 275 -25.44 -1.88 -11.87
CA ASP A 275 -25.63 -2.98 -10.92
C ASP A 275 -27.09 -3.47 -10.89
N SER A 276 -28.06 -2.58 -10.98
CA SER A 276 -29.48 -2.94 -10.98
C SER A 276 -29.89 -3.81 -12.18
N ILE A 277 -29.24 -3.63 -13.33
CA ILE A 277 -29.44 -4.48 -14.52
C ILE A 277 -28.84 -5.87 -14.30
N LEU A 278 -27.69 -5.95 -13.63
CA LEU A 278 -27.08 -7.23 -13.26
C LEU A 278 -27.99 -8.01 -12.29
N VAL A 279 -28.55 -7.33 -11.29
CA VAL A 279 -29.56 -7.92 -10.38
C VAL A 279 -30.78 -8.40 -11.16
N THR A 280 -31.29 -7.58 -12.08
CA THR A 280 -32.45 -7.94 -12.90
C THR A 280 -32.17 -9.16 -13.78
N ALA A 281 -31.05 -9.19 -14.50
CA ALA A 281 -30.63 -10.31 -15.32
C ALA A 281 -30.45 -11.59 -14.50
N SER A 282 -29.89 -11.48 -13.29
CA SER A 282 -29.59 -12.63 -12.43
C SER A 282 -30.80 -13.47 -12.03
N LYS A 283 -32.02 -12.90 -12.08
CA LYS A 283 -33.26 -13.65 -11.82
C LYS A 283 -33.50 -14.75 -12.86
N TYR A 284 -32.90 -14.64 -14.05
CA TYR A 284 -33.24 -15.43 -15.23
C TYR A 284 -32.09 -16.27 -15.78
N VAL A 285 -30.86 -16.00 -15.34
CA VAL A 285 -29.64 -16.62 -15.86
C VAL A 285 -28.96 -17.48 -14.80
N ASP A 286 -28.22 -18.49 -15.24
CA ASP A 286 -27.46 -19.39 -14.37
C ASP A 286 -26.04 -18.84 -14.11
N VAL A 287 -25.46 -18.15 -15.09
CA VAL A 287 -24.14 -17.50 -15.03
C VAL A 287 -24.24 -16.12 -15.66
N LEU A 288 -23.51 -15.14 -15.15
CA LEU A 288 -23.37 -13.83 -15.78
C LEU A 288 -22.09 -13.77 -16.63
N SER A 289 -22.23 -13.46 -17.91
CA SER A 289 -21.11 -13.40 -18.84
C SER A 289 -20.63 -11.98 -19.10
N PHE A 290 -19.31 -11.78 -19.16
CA PHE A 290 -18.74 -10.46 -19.41
C PHE A 290 -17.67 -10.46 -20.50
N GLN A 291 -17.59 -9.33 -21.19
CA GLN A 291 -16.44 -8.90 -21.98
C GLN A 291 -15.84 -7.66 -21.32
N PRO A 292 -14.59 -7.73 -20.82
CA PRO A 292 -13.99 -6.61 -20.13
C PRO A 292 -13.27 -5.62 -21.06
N MET A 293 -13.59 -5.62 -22.37
CA MET A 293 -13.20 -4.61 -23.36
C MET A 293 -11.84 -3.90 -23.13
N GLY A 294 -10.77 -4.69 -22.99
CA GLY A 294 -9.43 -4.12 -22.94
C GLY A 294 -9.08 -3.27 -21.72
N THR A 295 -9.77 -3.45 -20.60
CA THR A 295 -9.36 -2.80 -19.35
C THR A 295 -7.95 -3.26 -18.96
N ARG A 296 -7.19 -2.40 -18.27
CA ARG A 296 -6.05 -2.83 -17.43
C ARG A 296 -6.48 -3.08 -15.98
N THR A 297 -7.78 -3.12 -15.73
CA THR A 297 -8.37 -3.22 -14.41
C THR A 297 -8.38 -4.67 -14.00
N MET A 298 -7.88 -4.96 -12.80
CA MET A 298 -7.97 -6.27 -12.20
C MET A 298 -9.44 -6.66 -12.05
N LEU A 299 -9.80 -7.86 -12.51
CA LEU A 299 -11.16 -8.36 -12.62
C LEU A 299 -11.61 -9.17 -11.40
N CYS A 300 -10.71 -9.62 -10.55
CA CYS A 300 -11.06 -10.40 -9.34
C CYS A 300 -12.12 -9.68 -8.51
N ASP A 301 -11.90 -8.39 -8.21
CA ASP A 301 -12.81 -7.58 -7.42
C ASP A 301 -14.14 -7.33 -8.13
N TYR A 302 -14.10 -7.10 -9.45
CA TYR A 302 -15.30 -6.93 -10.24
C TYR A 302 -16.14 -8.22 -10.26
N ILE A 303 -15.53 -9.37 -10.51
CA ILE A 303 -16.18 -10.68 -10.48
C ILE A 303 -16.76 -10.95 -9.09
N ASN A 304 -15.99 -10.68 -8.04
CA ASN A 304 -16.44 -10.82 -6.66
C ASN A 304 -17.60 -9.87 -6.34
N HIS A 305 -17.62 -8.65 -6.88
CA HIS A 305 -18.72 -7.69 -6.74
C HIS A 305 -19.99 -8.18 -7.42
N VAL A 306 -19.88 -8.63 -8.68
CA VAL A 306 -21.01 -9.21 -9.43
C VAL A 306 -21.60 -10.40 -8.70
N HIS A 307 -20.77 -11.35 -8.25
CA HIS A 307 -21.25 -12.48 -7.46
C HIS A 307 -21.83 -12.02 -6.12
N GLN A 308 -21.26 -11.01 -5.48
CA GLN A 308 -21.80 -10.47 -4.22
C GLN A 308 -23.20 -9.91 -4.36
N LEU A 309 -23.44 -9.21 -5.48
CA LEU A 309 -24.67 -8.54 -5.84
C LEU A 309 -25.76 -9.53 -6.29
N THR A 310 -25.38 -10.57 -7.03
CA THR A 310 -26.32 -11.42 -7.77
C THR A 310 -26.38 -12.87 -7.31
N GLY A 311 -25.37 -13.33 -6.57
CA GLY A 311 -25.18 -14.73 -6.20
C GLY A 311 -24.80 -15.65 -7.36
N LYS A 312 -24.57 -15.12 -8.57
CA LYS A 312 -24.25 -15.92 -9.76
C LYS A 312 -22.73 -16.01 -9.99
N PRO A 313 -22.21 -17.15 -10.47
CA PRO A 313 -20.85 -17.21 -11.00
C PRO A 313 -20.70 -16.31 -12.22
N VAL A 314 -19.44 -16.04 -12.56
CA VAL A 314 -19.07 -15.16 -13.66
C VAL A 314 -18.19 -15.88 -14.68
N LEU A 315 -18.60 -15.81 -15.94
CA LEU A 315 -17.82 -16.26 -17.09
C LEU A 315 -17.25 -15.05 -17.83
N LEU A 316 -15.93 -14.99 -18.00
CA LEU A 316 -15.36 -14.03 -18.95
C LEU A 316 -15.40 -14.62 -20.35
N ALA A 317 -16.54 -14.47 -21.02
CA ALA A 317 -16.87 -15.14 -22.29
C ALA A 317 -16.11 -14.57 -23.51
N ASP A 318 -15.40 -13.46 -23.33
CA ASP A 318 -14.61 -12.83 -24.38
C ASP A 318 -13.54 -11.91 -23.75
N VAL A 319 -12.28 -12.35 -23.73
CA VAL A 319 -11.15 -11.63 -23.12
C VAL A 319 -10.10 -11.32 -24.17
N ASN A 320 -9.76 -10.04 -24.29
CA ASN A 320 -8.68 -9.56 -25.14
C ASN A 320 -7.78 -8.60 -24.36
N THR A 321 -6.48 -8.87 -24.33
CA THR A 321 -5.47 -7.95 -23.82
C THR A 321 -5.17 -6.86 -24.84
N MET A 322 -5.53 -5.62 -24.54
CA MET A 322 -5.24 -4.47 -25.41
C MET A 322 -3.83 -3.96 -25.16
N THR A 323 -2.92 -4.35 -26.04
CA THR A 323 -1.64 -3.67 -26.23
C THR A 323 -1.80 -2.58 -27.30
N ARG A 324 -0.92 -1.56 -27.30
CA ARG A 324 -0.87 -0.54 -28.37
C ARG A 324 -0.87 -1.25 -29.72
N ARG A 325 -1.62 -0.77 -30.71
CA ARG A 325 -1.49 -1.32 -32.07
C ARG A 325 -0.05 -1.10 -32.53
N PRO A 326 0.71 -2.17 -32.81
CA PRO A 326 2.07 -2.02 -33.28
C PRO A 326 2.08 -1.49 -34.71
N GLU A 327 3.04 -0.60 -35.01
CA GLU A 327 3.36 -0.20 -36.38
C GLU A 327 3.74 -1.43 -37.22
N LYS A 328 3.74 -1.32 -38.55
CA LYS A 328 3.94 -2.47 -39.44
C LYS A 328 5.24 -3.23 -39.11
N GLU A 329 6.30 -2.52 -38.73
CA GLU A 329 7.60 -3.04 -38.35
C GLU A 329 7.62 -3.66 -36.93
N GLU A 330 6.77 -3.18 -36.02
CA GLU A 330 6.70 -3.63 -34.61
C GLU A 330 5.90 -4.93 -34.45
N ARG A 331 5.07 -5.29 -35.44
CA ARG A 331 4.13 -6.43 -35.38
C ARG A 331 4.79 -7.78 -35.15
N GLN A 332 6.08 -7.95 -35.43
CA GLN A 332 6.78 -9.24 -35.34
C GLN A 332 7.84 -9.26 -34.24
N VAL A 333 8.06 -8.16 -33.52
CA VAL A 333 9.14 -8.06 -32.54
C VAL A 333 8.84 -8.92 -31.30
N GLU A 334 9.84 -9.66 -30.82
CA GLU A 334 9.74 -10.55 -29.67
C GLU A 334 9.21 -9.86 -28.41
N GLU A 335 9.65 -8.61 -28.21
CA GLU A 335 9.28 -7.77 -27.08
C GLU A 335 7.76 -7.51 -27.01
N TYR A 336 7.13 -7.26 -28.16
CA TYR A 336 5.69 -7.05 -28.21
C TYR A 336 4.91 -8.33 -27.88
N GLN A 337 5.38 -9.50 -28.37
CA GLN A 337 4.77 -10.80 -28.03
C GLN A 337 4.89 -11.09 -26.53
N ARG A 338 6.06 -10.79 -25.94
CA ARG A 338 6.32 -10.95 -24.52
C ARG A 338 5.39 -10.08 -23.68
N SER A 339 5.31 -8.78 -24.01
CA SER A 339 4.43 -7.83 -23.31
C SER A 339 2.95 -8.25 -23.36
N ALA A 340 2.47 -8.69 -24.52
CA ALA A 340 1.09 -9.19 -24.65
C ALA A 340 0.84 -10.46 -23.81
N GLY A 341 1.82 -11.38 -23.78
CA GLY A 341 1.72 -12.62 -23.00
C GLY A 341 1.77 -12.39 -21.50
N GLU A 342 2.68 -11.53 -21.01
CA GLU A 342 2.79 -11.18 -19.59
C GLU A 342 1.54 -10.46 -19.09
N HIS A 343 0.97 -9.56 -19.89
CA HIS A 343 -0.30 -8.92 -19.59
C HIS A 343 -1.43 -9.96 -19.51
N THR A 344 -1.50 -10.88 -20.47
CA THR A 344 -2.52 -11.95 -20.47
C THR A 344 -2.40 -12.79 -19.20
N MET A 345 -1.17 -13.13 -18.80
CA MET A 345 -0.91 -13.88 -17.57
C MET A 345 -1.43 -13.16 -16.33
N ALA A 346 -1.05 -11.90 -16.14
CA ALA A 346 -1.51 -11.11 -14.99
C ALA A 346 -3.04 -11.05 -14.93
N TYR A 347 -3.67 -10.80 -16.08
CA TYR A 347 -5.12 -10.64 -16.20
C TYR A 347 -5.89 -11.94 -15.94
N TYR A 348 -5.40 -13.07 -16.47
CA TYR A 348 -6.03 -14.39 -16.29
C TYR A 348 -5.87 -14.89 -14.85
N LEU A 349 -4.69 -14.68 -14.25
CA LEU A 349 -4.46 -15.10 -12.86
C LEU A 349 -5.27 -14.28 -11.88
N ASP A 350 -5.40 -12.97 -12.09
CA ASP A 350 -6.26 -12.14 -11.27
C ASP A 350 -7.73 -12.56 -11.39
N ALA A 351 -8.27 -12.69 -12.60
CA ALA A 351 -9.64 -13.15 -12.79
C ALA A 351 -9.89 -14.55 -12.20
N ALA A 352 -8.99 -15.52 -12.44
CA ALA A 352 -9.10 -16.87 -11.90
C ALA A 352 -8.89 -16.93 -10.37
N SER A 353 -8.30 -15.92 -9.74
CA SER A 353 -8.16 -15.85 -8.27
C SER A 353 -9.51 -15.69 -7.57
N SER A 354 -10.52 -15.14 -8.27
CA SER A 354 -11.88 -15.16 -7.74
C SER A 354 -12.41 -16.60 -7.72
N PRO A 355 -12.96 -17.07 -6.58
CA PRO A 355 -13.66 -18.35 -6.52
C PRO A 355 -14.94 -18.38 -7.38
N HIS A 356 -15.42 -17.23 -7.82
CA HIS A 356 -16.65 -17.10 -8.60
C HIS A 356 -16.39 -16.94 -10.10
N CYS A 357 -15.12 -16.87 -10.50
CA CYS A 357 -14.74 -17.01 -11.90
C CYS A 357 -14.84 -18.50 -12.27
N ILE A 358 -15.65 -18.81 -13.28
CA ILE A 358 -15.95 -20.19 -13.71
C ILE A 358 -15.34 -20.52 -15.09
N GLY A 359 -14.82 -19.49 -15.79
CA GLY A 359 -14.15 -19.65 -17.07
C GLY A 359 -13.58 -18.35 -17.65
N LEU A 360 -12.62 -18.51 -18.56
CA LEU A 360 -11.91 -17.44 -19.26
C LEU A 360 -11.79 -17.82 -20.74
N HIS A 361 -12.36 -17.00 -21.63
CA HIS A 361 -12.34 -17.26 -23.07
C HIS A 361 -11.54 -16.21 -23.82
N ARG A 362 -10.49 -16.63 -24.52
CA ARG A 362 -9.63 -15.76 -25.31
C ARG A 362 -10.29 -15.32 -26.61
N CYS A 363 -10.39 -14.02 -26.84
CA CYS A 363 -10.71 -13.44 -28.15
C CYS A 363 -9.41 -12.90 -28.79
N THR A 364 -8.86 -13.51 -29.85
CA THR A 364 -9.41 -14.53 -30.77
C THR A 364 -8.38 -15.64 -31.07
N VAL A 365 -8.73 -16.67 -31.85
CA VAL A 365 -7.78 -17.73 -32.26
C VAL A 365 -6.73 -17.27 -33.28
N ARG A 366 -7.14 -16.51 -34.30
CA ARG A 366 -6.31 -16.03 -35.42
C ARG A 366 -6.47 -14.52 -35.58
N ASP A 367 -5.39 -13.84 -35.94
CA ASP A 367 -5.45 -12.46 -36.41
C ASP A 367 -6.43 -12.37 -37.59
N TYR A 368 -7.59 -11.74 -37.39
CA TYR A 368 -8.53 -11.38 -38.46
C TYR A 368 -8.49 -9.87 -38.73
N GLN A 369 -9.15 -9.43 -39.81
CA GLN A 369 -9.14 -8.04 -40.28
C GLN A 369 -9.28 -7.00 -39.14
N PRO A 370 -8.58 -5.86 -39.23
CA PRO A 370 -8.57 -4.86 -38.16
C PRO A 370 -9.96 -4.26 -37.93
N TRP A 371 -10.58 -4.60 -36.80
CA TRP A 371 -11.87 -4.04 -36.38
C TRP A 371 -11.76 -2.61 -35.83
N ASN A 372 -10.54 -2.12 -35.56
CA ASN A 372 -10.26 -0.79 -35.02
C ASN A 372 -8.91 -0.27 -35.53
N THR A 373 -8.82 1.03 -35.82
CA THR A 373 -7.59 1.66 -36.31
C THR A 373 -6.52 1.87 -35.24
N GLN A 374 -6.88 1.92 -33.96
CA GLN A 374 -6.01 2.26 -32.82
C GLN A 374 -5.51 1.04 -32.01
N TYR A 375 -6.12 -0.14 -32.14
CA TYR A 375 -5.82 -1.31 -31.29
C TYR A 375 -5.70 -2.62 -32.08
N HIS A 376 -4.99 -3.62 -31.53
CA HIS A 376 -4.77 -4.94 -32.16
C HIS A 376 -5.21 -6.13 -31.25
N ARG A 377 -6.20 -6.94 -31.68
CA ARG A 377 -6.71 -8.15 -30.99
C ARG A 377 -5.85 -9.27 -31.53
N ARG A 378 -4.69 -9.45 -30.93
CA ARG A 378 -3.74 -10.43 -31.44
C ARG A 378 -4.30 -11.83 -31.21
N GLY A 379 -4.42 -12.64 -32.26
CA GLY A 379 -4.62 -14.08 -32.17
C GLY A 379 -3.38 -14.78 -31.61
N LEU A 380 -3.49 -16.08 -31.34
CA LEU A 380 -2.29 -16.91 -31.13
C LEU A 380 -1.66 -17.31 -32.47
N LEU A 381 -2.46 -17.26 -33.53
CA LEU A 381 -2.06 -17.45 -34.91
C LEU A 381 -2.05 -16.12 -35.66
N LYS A 382 -1.06 -15.99 -36.54
CA LYS A 382 -1.01 -15.00 -37.63
C LYS A 382 -2.05 -15.35 -38.70
N ALA A 383 -2.25 -14.42 -39.64
CA ALA A 383 -3.18 -14.62 -40.75
C ALA A 383 -2.88 -15.88 -41.59
N ASP A 384 -1.61 -16.32 -41.66
CA ASP A 384 -1.14 -17.52 -42.39
C ASP A 384 -1.21 -18.83 -41.58
N ASP A 385 -1.89 -18.81 -40.42
CA ASP A 385 -1.94 -19.88 -39.41
C ASP A 385 -0.59 -20.24 -38.75
N THR A 386 0.45 -19.41 -38.88
CA THR A 386 1.68 -19.60 -38.10
C THR A 386 1.52 -19.04 -36.68
N GLU A 387 2.15 -19.68 -35.69
CA GLU A 387 2.06 -19.25 -34.30
C GLU A 387 2.94 -18.02 -34.02
N TYR A 388 2.54 -17.25 -33.00
CA TYR A 388 3.43 -16.34 -32.29
C TYR A 388 4.13 -17.11 -31.18
N PRO A 389 5.39 -17.57 -31.36
CA PRO A 389 6.00 -18.57 -30.48
C PRO A 389 6.11 -18.11 -29.02
N ILE A 390 6.49 -16.85 -28.79
CA ILE A 390 6.63 -16.30 -27.43
C ILE A 390 5.26 -16.15 -26.77
N LEU A 391 4.26 -15.67 -27.51
CA LEU A 391 2.90 -15.51 -26.99
C LEU A 391 2.25 -16.86 -26.67
N VAL A 392 2.50 -17.88 -27.50
CA VAL A 392 2.06 -19.26 -27.26
C VAL A 392 2.72 -19.83 -26.01
N GLN A 393 4.04 -19.68 -25.85
CA GLN A 393 4.76 -20.14 -24.66
C GLN A 393 4.20 -19.50 -23.37
N LEU A 394 3.99 -18.18 -23.38
CA LEU A 394 3.41 -17.47 -22.23
C LEU A 394 1.94 -17.87 -21.98
N THR A 395 1.18 -18.15 -23.03
CA THR A 395 -0.19 -18.66 -22.92
C THR A 395 -0.23 -20.02 -22.25
N GLN A 396 0.65 -20.94 -22.65
CA GLN A 396 0.78 -22.26 -22.03
C GLN A 396 1.11 -22.16 -20.54
N GLN A 397 2.07 -21.29 -20.19
CA GLN A 397 2.41 -21.03 -18.79
C GLN A 397 1.23 -20.43 -18.01
N THR A 398 0.54 -19.46 -18.60
CA THR A 398 -0.65 -18.81 -18.02
C THR A 398 -1.73 -19.85 -17.74
N ASN A 399 -2.08 -20.65 -18.74
CA ASN A 399 -3.11 -21.67 -18.63
C ASN A 399 -2.75 -22.67 -17.53
N SER A 400 -1.52 -23.18 -17.49
CA SER A 400 -1.05 -24.09 -16.43
C SER A 400 -1.22 -23.49 -15.03
N LYS A 401 -0.80 -22.23 -14.83
CA LYS A 401 -0.96 -21.55 -13.54
C LYS A 401 -2.43 -21.32 -13.16
N VAL A 402 -3.29 -21.03 -14.14
CA VAL A 402 -4.74 -20.96 -13.92
C VAL A 402 -5.28 -22.32 -13.45
N TYR A 403 -4.89 -23.43 -14.08
CA TYR A 403 -5.27 -24.77 -13.62
C TYR A 403 -4.81 -25.04 -12.19
N ASP A 404 -3.54 -24.72 -11.87
CA ASP A 404 -3.00 -24.91 -10.52
C ASP A 404 -3.76 -24.08 -9.47
N LEU A 405 -4.12 -22.84 -9.80
CA LEU A 405 -4.88 -21.95 -8.94
C LEU A 405 -6.32 -22.44 -8.74
N VAL A 406 -6.97 -22.87 -9.81
CA VAL A 406 -8.38 -23.25 -9.84
C VAL A 406 -8.61 -24.62 -9.20
N TYR A 407 -7.73 -25.60 -9.42
CA TYR A 407 -7.92 -26.97 -8.93
C TYR A 407 -6.99 -27.35 -7.78
N GLY A 408 -5.81 -26.74 -7.67
CA GLY A 408 -4.79 -27.10 -6.67
C GLY A 408 -5.29 -27.18 -5.23
N PRO A 409 -6.07 -26.19 -4.72
CA PRO A 409 -6.64 -26.25 -3.37
C PRO A 409 -7.52 -27.48 -3.13
N GLN A 410 -8.37 -27.86 -4.10
CA GLN A 410 -9.27 -29.01 -3.95
C GLN A 410 -8.54 -30.35 -4.10
N LEU A 411 -7.53 -30.42 -4.96
CA LEU A 411 -6.69 -31.61 -5.11
C LEU A 411 -5.87 -31.90 -3.85
N LYS A 412 -5.42 -30.86 -3.14
CA LYS A 412 -4.70 -30.99 -1.85
C LYS A 412 -5.64 -31.36 -0.71
N ARG A 413 -6.86 -30.80 -0.66
CA ARG A 413 -7.87 -31.10 0.37
C ARG A 413 -8.34 -32.56 0.37
N ARG A 414 -8.30 -33.27 -0.76
CA ARG A 414 -8.77 -34.68 -0.86
C ARG A 414 -7.72 -35.72 -0.44
N ALA A 415 -6.45 -35.35 -0.32
CA ALA A 415 -5.40 -36.19 0.26
C ALA A 415 -5.52 -36.32 1.80
N ALA A 416 -6.39 -35.51 2.41
CA ALA A 416 -6.80 -35.63 3.80
C ALA A 416 -8.32 -35.89 3.83
N SER A 417 -8.80 -36.88 4.58
CA SER A 417 -10.23 -37.10 4.79
C SER A 417 -10.51 -37.30 6.29
N PRO A 418 -11.76 -37.11 6.78
CA PRO A 418 -12.29 -35.77 7.06
C PRO A 418 -12.92 -35.66 8.46
N LYS A 419 -13.02 -34.46 9.05
CA LYS A 419 -14.12 -34.09 9.97
C LYS A 419 -14.30 -32.57 10.09
N ASN A 420 -15.56 -32.17 9.92
CA ASN A 420 -16.26 -30.91 10.24
C ASN A 420 -16.08 -29.65 9.36
N ARG A 421 -17.15 -29.39 8.59
CA ARG A 421 -17.52 -28.16 7.87
C ARG A 421 -18.45 -27.29 8.74
N ALA A 422 -18.29 -25.97 8.69
CA ALA A 422 -19.34 -24.92 8.74
C ALA A 422 -18.66 -23.54 8.55
N SER A 423 -18.66 -22.96 7.36
CA SER A 423 -19.66 -22.06 6.73
C SER A 423 -19.47 -20.56 7.02
N SER A 424 -19.59 -19.81 5.92
CA SER A 424 -20.18 -18.47 5.73
C SER A 424 -19.45 -17.17 6.11
N SER A 425 -19.18 -16.42 5.04
CA SER A 425 -19.67 -15.05 4.74
C SER A 425 -18.76 -13.81 4.96
N LYS A 426 -18.76 -13.02 3.86
CA LYS A 426 -18.43 -11.61 3.54
C LYS A 426 -18.25 -10.69 4.78
N THR A 427 -17.34 -9.70 4.82
CA THR A 427 -17.29 -8.44 4.01
C THR A 427 -15.94 -7.71 4.25
N SER A 428 -15.60 -6.71 3.41
CA SER A 428 -14.67 -5.56 3.65
C SER A 428 -13.37 -5.53 2.84
N LEU A 429 -12.98 -4.30 2.45
CA LEU A 429 -11.90 -3.84 1.56
C LEU A 429 -10.47 -4.15 2.09
N MET A 430 -10.22 -5.43 2.30
CA MET A 430 -8.94 -6.12 2.47
C MET A 430 -8.98 -7.37 1.56
N PRO A 431 -7.86 -8.05 1.23
CA PRO A 431 -7.99 -9.38 0.62
C PRO A 431 -8.88 -10.22 1.55
N LYS A 432 -10.04 -10.73 1.09
CA LYS A 432 -10.91 -11.57 1.94
C LYS A 432 -10.13 -12.77 2.52
N THR A 433 -9.03 -13.17 1.91
CA THR A 433 -8.08 -14.16 2.41
C THR A 433 -7.43 -13.79 3.74
N SER A 434 -7.19 -12.52 4.07
CA SER A 434 -6.56 -12.13 5.35
C SER A 434 -7.53 -12.17 6.52
N LEU A 435 -8.77 -11.70 6.35
CA LEU A 435 -9.82 -11.82 7.36
C LEU A 435 -10.24 -13.29 7.54
N VAL A 436 -10.29 -14.06 6.44
CA VAL A 436 -10.56 -15.50 6.49
C VAL A 436 -9.44 -16.21 7.23
N LEU A 437 -8.16 -15.97 6.87
CA LEU A 437 -7.03 -16.57 7.56
C LEU A 437 -6.95 -16.14 9.04
N ARG A 438 -7.21 -14.86 9.35
CA ARG A 438 -7.34 -14.38 10.73
C ARG A 438 -8.39 -15.18 11.49
N ARG A 439 -9.62 -15.27 10.94
CA ARG A 439 -10.71 -16.03 11.58
C ARG A 439 -10.38 -17.52 11.68
N GLU A 440 -9.64 -18.08 10.73
CA GLU A 440 -9.15 -19.46 10.80
C GLU A 440 -8.14 -19.62 11.94
N LEU A 441 -7.19 -18.69 12.10
CA LEU A 441 -6.24 -18.68 13.20
C LEU A 441 -6.94 -18.48 14.56
N GLU A 442 -7.90 -17.55 14.66
CA GLU A 442 -8.73 -17.34 15.85
C GLU A 442 -9.52 -18.60 16.24
N LYS A 443 -10.05 -19.34 15.25
CA LYS A 443 -10.71 -20.63 15.46
C LYS A 443 -9.75 -21.76 15.80
N GLN A 444 -8.53 -21.72 15.23
CA GLN A 444 -7.50 -22.72 15.50
C GLN A 444 -6.94 -22.57 16.92
N TYR A 445 -6.91 -21.34 17.44
CA TYR A 445 -6.38 -21.01 18.76
C TYR A 445 -7.40 -20.24 19.62
N PRO A 446 -8.56 -20.83 19.94
CA PRO A 446 -9.64 -20.14 20.65
C PRO A 446 -9.27 -19.75 22.09
N GLU A 447 -8.46 -20.57 22.75
CA GLU A 447 -7.98 -20.34 24.12
C GLU A 447 -6.83 -19.31 24.19
N SER A 448 -6.30 -18.87 23.05
CA SER A 448 -5.20 -17.91 23.02
C SER A 448 -5.73 -16.48 23.01
N GLY A 449 -5.75 -15.83 24.19
CA GLY A 449 -6.10 -14.41 24.30
C GLY A 449 -5.28 -13.50 23.38
N PHE A 450 -4.00 -13.82 23.15
CA PHE A 450 -3.15 -13.12 22.18
C PHE A 450 -3.74 -13.11 20.77
N VAL A 451 -4.15 -14.29 20.27
CA VAL A 451 -4.71 -14.45 18.92
C VAL A 451 -6.02 -13.68 18.80
N GLN A 452 -6.89 -13.77 19.80
CA GLN A 452 -8.16 -13.02 19.82
C GLN A 452 -7.94 -11.50 19.82
N GLN A 453 -6.84 -11.03 20.42
CA GLN A 453 -6.48 -9.61 20.45
C GLN A 453 -5.74 -9.12 19.19
N GLY A 454 -5.36 -10.04 18.27
CA GLY A 454 -4.67 -9.71 17.01
C GLY A 454 -3.15 -9.96 17.00
N TYR A 455 -2.62 -10.68 17.97
CA TYR A 455 -1.22 -11.10 18.05
C TYR A 455 -1.09 -12.59 17.73
N LEU A 456 -0.16 -12.96 16.86
CA LEU A 456 0.19 -14.35 16.57
C LEU A 456 1.55 -14.68 17.21
N PRO A 457 1.58 -15.35 18.39
CA PRO A 457 2.83 -15.73 19.04
C PRO A 457 3.65 -16.72 18.20
N VAL A 458 4.97 -16.48 18.09
CA VAL A 458 5.91 -17.38 17.41
C VAL A 458 5.94 -18.79 18.02
N THR A 459 5.64 -18.91 19.32
CA THR A 459 5.59 -20.19 20.04
C THR A 459 4.44 -21.09 19.56
N LEU A 460 3.36 -20.54 19.01
CA LEU A 460 2.27 -21.34 18.41
C LEU A 460 2.69 -22.03 17.11
N GLN A 461 3.79 -21.59 16.49
CA GLN A 461 4.41 -22.24 15.34
C GLN A 461 5.61 -23.11 15.72
N GLY A 462 5.86 -23.32 17.02
CA GLY A 462 6.92 -24.17 17.53
C GLY A 462 8.27 -23.47 17.73
N ALA A 463 8.30 -22.13 17.78
CA ALA A 463 9.52 -21.42 18.18
C ALA A 463 9.80 -21.69 19.67
N ASP A 464 11.04 -22.03 19.98
CA ASP A 464 11.51 -22.40 21.32
C ASP A 464 12.00 -21.15 22.07
N PRO A 465 11.28 -20.69 23.11
CA PRO A 465 11.65 -19.51 23.88
C PRO A 465 12.79 -19.75 24.89
N SER A 466 13.28 -20.99 25.05
CA SER A 466 14.44 -21.29 25.91
C SER A 466 15.76 -20.93 25.24
N GLY A 467 15.79 -20.91 23.90
CA GLY A 467 16.99 -20.68 23.11
C GLY A 467 17.85 -21.94 22.92
N GLU A 468 17.35 -23.12 23.30
CA GLU A 468 18.04 -24.40 23.13
C GLU A 468 17.93 -24.93 21.69
N SER A 469 16.79 -24.71 21.03
CA SER A 469 16.51 -25.20 19.68
C SER A 469 16.42 -24.08 18.64
N ASP A 470 16.82 -24.38 17.41
CA ASP A 470 16.68 -23.47 16.28
C ASP A 470 15.20 -23.17 15.97
N SER A 471 14.84 -21.89 16.09
CA SER A 471 13.49 -21.37 15.91
C SER A 471 13.28 -20.70 14.55
N THR A 472 14.28 -20.72 13.64
CA THR A 472 14.26 -19.90 12.42
C THR A 472 13.09 -20.26 11.51
N GLY A 473 12.79 -21.54 11.35
CA GLY A 473 11.67 -22.01 10.53
C GLY A 473 10.32 -21.59 11.12
N ALA A 474 10.14 -21.74 12.43
CA ALA A 474 8.91 -21.38 13.14
C ALA A 474 8.66 -19.86 13.12
N ILE A 475 9.71 -19.06 13.35
CA ILE A 475 9.62 -17.59 13.31
C ILE A 475 9.30 -17.13 11.89
N GLN A 476 9.98 -17.64 10.86
CA GLN A 476 9.67 -17.25 9.47
C GLN A 476 8.22 -17.58 9.11
N LYS A 477 7.75 -18.79 9.46
CA LYS A 477 6.36 -19.19 9.23
C LYS A 477 5.38 -18.24 9.94
N THR A 478 5.72 -17.80 11.15
CA THR A 478 4.88 -16.85 11.90
C THR A 478 4.87 -15.47 11.26
N ILE A 479 6.01 -14.97 10.79
CA ILE A 479 6.11 -13.70 10.04
C ILE A 479 5.17 -13.75 8.82
N ASP A 480 5.24 -14.83 8.04
CA ASP A 480 4.43 -14.99 6.84
C ASP A 480 2.93 -15.07 7.17
N LEU A 481 2.55 -15.92 8.14
CA LEU A 481 1.15 -16.07 8.58
C LEU A 481 0.59 -14.79 9.19
N ALA A 482 1.37 -14.07 9.98
CA ALA A 482 0.94 -12.82 10.60
C ALA A 482 0.71 -11.74 9.53
N TYR A 483 1.62 -11.62 8.55
CA TYR A 483 1.42 -10.70 7.43
C TYR A 483 0.17 -11.06 6.62
N GLU A 484 0.00 -12.33 6.23
CA GLU A 484 -1.16 -12.79 5.48
C GLU A 484 -2.47 -12.64 6.25
N GLY A 485 -2.47 -12.91 7.56
CA GLY A 485 -3.62 -12.76 8.47
C GLY A 485 -3.86 -11.31 8.92
N ASN A 486 -2.99 -10.37 8.51
CA ASN A 486 -3.00 -8.99 8.98
C ASN A 486 -2.98 -8.90 10.53
N MET A 487 -2.10 -9.66 11.16
CA MET A 487 -1.87 -9.76 12.61
C MET A 487 -0.45 -9.29 12.95
N VAL A 488 -0.18 -9.13 14.24
CA VAL A 488 1.19 -8.91 14.72
C VAL A 488 1.93 -10.23 14.83
N CYS A 489 3.14 -10.32 14.26
CA CYS A 489 4.07 -11.39 14.59
C CYS A 489 4.64 -11.09 15.99
N TYR A 490 4.21 -11.89 16.96
CA TYR A 490 4.44 -11.60 18.38
C TYR A 490 5.51 -12.51 18.97
N PHE A 491 6.45 -11.93 19.71
CA PHE A 491 7.51 -12.65 20.40
C PHE A 491 7.24 -12.61 21.91
N PRO A 492 6.68 -13.68 22.51
CA PRO A 492 6.63 -13.82 23.96
C PRO A 492 8.02 -13.67 24.61
N ALA A 493 8.07 -13.36 25.90
CA ALA A 493 9.34 -13.31 26.62
C ALA A 493 10.10 -14.65 26.48
N GLY A 494 11.38 -14.55 26.14
CA GLY A 494 12.23 -15.71 25.85
C GLY A 494 13.46 -15.34 25.06
N THR A 495 14.35 -16.32 24.88
CA THR A 495 15.45 -16.26 23.92
C THR A 495 15.14 -17.20 22.78
N TYR A 496 15.25 -16.74 21.54
CA TYR A 496 14.95 -17.53 20.35
C TYR A 496 16.21 -17.66 19.50
N LEU A 497 16.72 -18.89 19.38
CA LEU A 497 17.91 -19.16 18.58
C LEU A 497 17.56 -19.19 17.09
N VAL A 498 18.35 -18.51 16.25
CA VAL A 498 18.19 -18.52 14.79
C VAL A 498 19.52 -18.76 14.10
N SER A 499 19.53 -19.50 13.00
CA SER A 499 20.76 -19.84 12.24
C SER A 499 20.85 -19.16 10.87
N ARG A 500 19.75 -18.53 10.41
CA ARG A 500 19.70 -17.84 9.11
C ARG A 500 18.82 -16.61 9.15
N GLN A 501 18.90 -15.81 8.09
CA GLN A 501 18.09 -14.62 7.90
C GLN A 501 16.58 -14.91 7.92
N LEU A 502 15.85 -14.04 8.61
CA LEU A 502 14.39 -13.91 8.64
C LEU A 502 14.00 -12.75 7.73
N VAL A 503 13.05 -12.99 6.82
CA VAL A 503 12.72 -12.04 5.77
C VAL A 503 11.27 -11.59 5.87
N CYS A 504 11.05 -10.29 5.77
CA CYS A 504 9.76 -9.62 5.74
C CYS A 504 9.54 -9.07 4.32
N HIS A 505 8.76 -9.77 3.51
CA HIS A 505 8.46 -9.38 2.14
C HIS A 505 7.20 -8.52 2.07
N GLN A 506 7.29 -7.33 1.47
CA GLN A 506 6.13 -6.49 1.18
C GLN A 506 6.10 -6.11 -0.31
N PRO A 507 4.94 -6.21 -0.99
CA PRO A 507 4.78 -5.66 -2.33
C PRO A 507 5.01 -4.14 -2.33
N ARG A 508 5.65 -3.64 -3.39
CA ARG A 508 5.87 -2.22 -3.62
C ARG A 508 4.56 -1.43 -3.51
N ASP A 509 4.62 -0.28 -2.87
CA ASP A 509 3.51 0.65 -2.66
C ASP A 509 2.32 0.11 -1.83
N ASN A 510 2.46 -1.04 -1.17
CA ASN A 510 1.47 -1.53 -0.21
C ASN A 510 1.54 -0.72 1.10
N MET A 511 0.39 -0.17 1.52
CA MET A 511 0.25 0.61 2.75
C MET A 511 -0.78 0.01 3.73
N THR A 512 -1.47 -1.06 3.34
CA THR A 512 -2.62 -1.61 4.10
C THR A 512 -2.28 -2.90 4.83
N THR A 513 -1.57 -3.82 4.18
CA THR A 513 -1.02 -5.02 4.82
C THR A 513 0.48 -4.83 5.03
N VAL A 514 0.93 -4.91 6.26
CA VAL A 514 2.30 -4.54 6.65
C VAL A 514 2.87 -5.58 7.61
N HIS A 515 4.18 -5.68 7.69
CA HIS A 515 4.85 -6.45 8.74
C HIS A 515 4.87 -5.63 10.03
N VAL A 516 4.24 -6.16 11.09
CA VAL A 516 4.35 -5.66 12.46
C VAL A 516 4.94 -6.78 13.31
N LEU A 517 6.20 -6.61 13.71
CA LEU A 517 6.89 -7.50 14.64
C LEU A 517 6.96 -6.80 15.99
N THR A 518 6.45 -7.43 17.04
CA THR A 518 6.46 -6.88 18.40
C THR A 518 6.85 -7.93 19.43
N GLY A 519 7.73 -7.56 20.35
CA GLY A 519 8.07 -8.38 21.50
C GLY A 519 7.26 -8.07 22.75
N SER A 520 7.21 -9.05 23.65
CA SER A 520 6.73 -8.91 25.02
C SER A 520 7.56 -7.91 25.80
N TYR A 521 6.94 -7.28 26.79
CA TYR A 521 7.66 -6.58 27.87
C TYR A 521 7.24 -7.11 29.25
N ARG A 522 6.69 -8.32 29.27
CA ARG A 522 6.27 -8.96 30.52
C ARG A 522 7.48 -9.10 31.45
N ASP A 523 7.25 -8.82 32.72
CA ASP A 523 8.27 -8.88 33.78
C ASP A 523 9.50 -7.97 33.54
N GLY A 524 9.33 -6.92 32.72
CA GLY A 524 10.36 -5.92 32.45
C GLY A 524 11.48 -6.39 31.51
N LYS A 525 11.24 -7.44 30.72
CA LYS A 525 12.24 -7.99 29.79
C LYS A 525 11.67 -8.15 28.38
N ARG A 526 12.45 -7.69 27.40
CA ARG A 526 12.18 -7.93 25.97
C ARG A 526 12.65 -9.33 25.56
N PRO A 527 12.00 -9.96 24.58
CA PRO A 527 12.52 -11.16 23.96
C PRO A 527 13.83 -10.89 23.24
N VAL A 528 14.71 -11.88 23.24
CA VAL A 528 16.01 -11.84 22.56
C VAL A 528 15.99 -12.82 21.39
N VAL A 529 16.26 -12.34 20.18
CA VAL A 529 16.52 -13.19 19.03
C VAL A 529 18.03 -13.32 18.87
N ARG A 530 18.55 -14.52 19.13
CA ARG A 530 19.99 -14.79 19.14
C ARG A 530 20.39 -15.54 17.87
N LEU A 531 21.27 -14.94 17.07
CA LEU A 531 21.96 -15.62 15.98
C LEU A 531 22.95 -16.65 16.56
N THR A 532 22.95 -17.87 16.02
CA THR A 532 23.91 -18.91 16.37
C THR A 532 25.35 -18.43 16.14
N ASP A 533 26.28 -18.89 16.96
CA ASP A 533 27.69 -18.59 16.75
C ASP A 533 28.18 -19.17 15.41
N SER A 534 29.00 -18.42 14.69
CA SER A 534 29.52 -18.79 13.36
C SER A 534 28.43 -19.23 12.37
N ALA A 535 27.27 -18.55 12.41
CA ALA A 535 26.12 -18.81 11.56
C ALA A 535 26.49 -18.75 10.06
N PRO A 536 26.15 -19.77 9.26
CA PRO A 536 26.45 -19.80 7.83
C PRO A 536 25.98 -18.55 7.07
N GLY A 537 26.93 -17.86 6.43
CA GLY A 537 26.67 -16.67 5.61
C GLY A 537 26.70 -15.34 6.38
N PHE A 538 27.05 -15.35 7.67
CA PHE A 538 27.23 -14.15 8.50
C PHE A 538 28.69 -13.90 8.89
N GLN A 539 29.61 -14.81 8.56
CA GLN A 539 31.01 -14.71 8.99
C GLN A 539 31.83 -13.71 8.15
N ASP A 540 31.43 -13.47 6.90
CA ASP A 540 32.15 -12.63 5.96
C ASP A 540 31.78 -11.14 6.10
N ALA A 541 32.69 -10.35 6.67
CA ALA A 541 32.53 -8.90 6.82
C ALA A 541 32.48 -8.13 5.49
N SER A 542 32.92 -8.73 4.37
CA SER A 542 32.84 -8.12 3.04
C SER A 542 31.49 -8.36 2.36
N SER A 543 30.71 -9.34 2.84
CA SER A 543 29.37 -9.67 2.34
C SER A 543 28.36 -9.69 3.49
N PRO A 544 28.07 -8.51 4.10
CA PRO A 544 27.33 -8.45 5.34
C PRO A 544 25.85 -8.83 5.15
N ARG A 545 25.26 -9.45 6.18
CA ARG A 545 23.92 -10.06 6.12
C ARG A 545 23.13 -9.78 7.40
N ALA A 546 21.85 -9.42 7.24
CA ALA A 546 20.96 -9.13 8.35
C ALA A 546 20.26 -10.35 8.95
N VAL A 547 20.02 -10.35 10.27
CA VAL A 547 19.16 -11.32 10.94
C VAL A 547 17.71 -11.07 10.53
N PHE A 548 17.23 -9.83 10.66
CA PHE A 548 15.93 -9.40 10.14
C PHE A 548 16.09 -8.56 8.88
N LYS A 549 15.42 -8.93 7.80
CA LYS A 549 15.49 -8.20 6.53
C LYS A 549 14.10 -7.81 6.02
N PHE A 550 13.78 -6.53 6.09
CA PHE A 550 12.56 -5.95 5.53
C PHE A 550 12.81 -5.46 4.10
N GLN A 551 12.05 -5.98 3.13
CA GLN A 551 12.29 -5.71 1.70
C GLN A 551 11.00 -5.44 0.91
N GLY A 552 11.11 -4.55 -0.08
CA GLY A 552 10.06 -4.23 -1.04
C GLY A 552 10.33 -4.82 -2.41
N PHE A 553 9.33 -5.43 -3.06
CA PHE A 553 9.48 -5.99 -4.42
C PHE A 553 8.46 -5.41 -5.41
N ASP A 554 8.90 -5.15 -6.65
CA ASP A 554 7.98 -4.85 -7.75
C ASP A 554 7.27 -6.11 -8.30
N ALA A 555 6.40 -5.91 -9.27
CA ALA A 555 5.62 -6.99 -9.88
C ALA A 555 6.50 -8.02 -10.61
N GLU A 556 7.74 -7.64 -10.94
CA GLU A 556 8.77 -8.48 -11.56
C GLU A 556 9.64 -9.23 -10.52
N GLY A 557 9.37 -9.06 -9.22
CA GLY A 557 10.10 -9.71 -8.14
C GLY A 557 11.49 -9.11 -7.88
N LYS A 558 11.77 -7.92 -8.41
CA LYS A 558 13.01 -7.18 -8.15
C LYS A 558 12.83 -6.32 -6.91
N GLU A 559 13.86 -6.30 -6.06
CA GLU A 559 13.87 -5.40 -4.91
C GLU A 559 13.81 -3.93 -5.37
N ARG A 560 12.81 -3.21 -4.89
CA ARG A 560 12.58 -1.78 -5.14
C ARG A 560 12.41 -1.07 -3.81
N CYS A 561 13.46 -0.39 -3.40
CA CYS A 561 13.49 0.41 -2.18
C CYS A 561 14.00 1.84 -2.49
N PRO A 562 13.53 2.87 -1.76
CA PRO A 562 12.52 2.83 -0.70
C PRO A 562 11.11 2.88 -1.32
N ALA A 563 10.30 1.82 -1.16
CA ALA A 563 8.93 1.77 -1.70
C ALA A 563 7.96 0.89 -0.89
N THR A 564 8.26 0.72 0.39
CA THR A 564 7.48 -0.04 1.38
C THR A 564 7.11 0.86 2.54
N TYR A 565 5.92 0.70 3.11
CA TYR A 565 5.34 1.69 4.03
C TYR A 565 4.88 1.03 5.32
N ASN A 566 4.86 1.81 6.41
CA ASN A 566 4.20 1.48 7.67
C ASN A 566 4.67 0.18 8.37
N GLN A 567 5.84 -0.36 8.02
CA GLN A 567 6.42 -1.57 8.64
C GLN A 567 6.98 -1.24 10.03
N VAL A 568 6.81 -2.15 11.00
CA VAL A 568 7.18 -1.92 12.40
C VAL A 568 8.02 -3.08 12.93
N PHE A 569 9.17 -2.77 13.52
CA PHE A 569 9.95 -3.68 14.35
C PHE A 569 10.11 -3.06 15.73
N ARG A 570 9.48 -3.66 16.76
CA ARG A 570 9.37 -3.05 18.09
C ARG A 570 9.62 -4.03 19.23
N GLY A 571 10.42 -3.63 20.22
CA GLY A 571 10.50 -4.35 21.49
C GLY A 571 11.14 -5.74 21.39
N ILE A 572 12.07 -5.94 20.46
CA ILE A 572 12.77 -7.21 20.24
C ILE A 572 14.27 -6.94 20.24
N ASP A 573 15.00 -7.56 21.16
CA ASP A 573 16.46 -7.46 21.21
C ASP A 573 17.11 -8.48 20.28
N VAL A 574 18.26 -8.12 19.72
CA VAL A 574 18.97 -8.97 18.76
C VAL A 574 20.41 -9.20 19.23
N HIS A 575 20.77 -10.46 19.46
CA HIS A 575 22.13 -10.85 19.82
C HIS A 575 22.80 -11.59 18.66
N LEU A 576 23.89 -11.06 18.10
CA LEU A 576 24.50 -11.55 16.85
C LEU A 576 25.49 -12.71 17.04
N GLY A 577 25.66 -13.18 18.28
CA GLY A 577 26.54 -14.31 18.60
C GLY A 577 28.02 -13.98 18.43
N GLN A 578 28.87 -15.00 18.36
CA GLN A 578 30.30 -14.90 18.12
C GLN A 578 30.67 -15.43 16.73
N GLY A 579 31.75 -14.91 16.12
CA GLY A 579 32.25 -15.41 14.83
C GLY A 579 31.47 -14.93 13.60
N ASN A 580 30.56 -13.98 13.78
CA ASN A 580 29.64 -13.47 12.75
C ASN A 580 30.03 -12.03 12.34
N ALA A 581 31.26 -11.85 11.84
CA ALA A 581 31.81 -10.52 11.56
C ALA A 581 31.04 -9.72 10.48
N GLY A 582 30.29 -10.41 9.61
CA GLY A 582 29.39 -9.81 8.62
C GLY A 582 27.96 -9.60 9.11
N ALA A 583 27.63 -9.90 10.36
CA ALA A 583 26.26 -9.80 10.83
C ALA A 583 25.75 -8.36 10.93
N ILE A 584 24.49 -8.20 10.55
CA ILE A 584 23.65 -7.03 10.78
C ILE A 584 22.46 -7.48 11.64
N GLY A 585 22.05 -6.69 12.63
CA GLY A 585 20.83 -6.98 13.38
C GLY A 585 19.58 -6.83 12.52
N VAL A 586 19.30 -5.59 12.11
CA VAL A 586 18.09 -5.26 11.35
C VAL A 586 18.46 -4.53 10.06
N TYR A 587 17.92 -5.00 8.94
CA TYR A 587 17.92 -4.30 7.65
C TYR A 587 16.51 -3.80 7.37
N MET A 588 16.35 -2.49 7.16
CA MET A 588 15.07 -1.92 6.75
C MET A 588 15.26 -0.74 5.78
N HIS A 589 15.22 -1.05 4.49
CA HIS A 589 15.23 -0.03 3.42
C HIS A 589 13.78 0.25 2.98
N ALA A 590 13.09 1.12 3.71
CA ALA A 590 11.66 1.40 3.51
C ALA A 590 11.37 2.90 3.41
N ALA A 591 10.09 3.29 3.41
CA ALA A 591 9.59 4.65 3.22
C ALA A 591 8.74 5.12 4.41
N GLN A 592 7.86 6.09 4.19
CA GLN A 592 7.04 6.80 5.18
C GLN A 592 6.34 5.82 6.14
N GLY A 593 6.30 6.20 7.41
CA GLY A 593 5.62 5.46 8.44
C GLY A 593 6.34 4.19 8.88
N CYS A 594 7.48 3.78 8.31
CA CYS A 594 8.22 2.64 8.87
C CYS A 594 8.96 3.02 10.17
N THR A 595 9.14 2.08 11.09
CA THR A 595 9.84 2.33 12.38
C THR A 595 10.63 1.15 12.91
N ILE A 596 11.75 1.44 13.55
CA ILE A 596 12.46 0.55 14.47
C ILE A 596 12.43 1.21 15.86
N GLN A 597 11.85 0.51 16.85
CA GLN A 597 11.56 1.07 18.17
C GLN A 597 11.93 0.11 19.30
N ASP A 598 12.52 0.60 20.39
CA ASP A 598 12.79 -0.20 21.59
C ASP A 598 13.61 -1.47 21.27
N VAL A 599 14.83 -1.28 20.77
CA VAL A 599 15.69 -2.38 20.31
C VAL A 599 17.10 -2.21 20.86
N SER A 600 17.61 -3.25 21.52
CA SER A 600 19.04 -3.41 21.80
C SER A 600 19.65 -4.44 20.86
N ILE A 601 20.80 -4.10 20.26
CA ILE A 601 21.56 -4.99 19.38
C ILE A 601 22.97 -5.14 19.93
N SER A 602 23.41 -6.37 20.13
CA SER A 602 24.76 -6.66 20.64
C SER A 602 25.31 -7.95 20.08
N ALA A 603 26.57 -8.26 20.41
CA ALA A 603 27.22 -9.51 20.04
C ALA A 603 28.31 -9.86 21.06
N SER A 604 28.72 -11.13 21.08
CA SER A 604 29.88 -11.58 21.88
C SER A 604 31.21 -11.39 21.14
N GLY A 605 31.18 -10.92 19.89
CA GLY A 605 32.36 -10.66 19.06
C GLY A 605 32.11 -9.57 18.03
N PRO A 606 33.06 -9.34 17.09
CA PRO A 606 32.88 -8.35 16.04
C PRO A 606 31.67 -8.66 15.15
N PHE A 607 31.01 -7.61 14.68
CA PHE A 607 29.93 -7.66 13.67
C PHE A 607 29.94 -6.38 12.83
N HIS A 608 29.18 -6.37 11.73
CA HIS A 608 29.20 -5.27 10.76
C HIS A 608 28.47 -4.03 11.29
N ALA A 609 27.16 -4.14 11.52
CA ALA A 609 26.36 -3.02 12.02
C ALA A 609 25.15 -3.47 12.85
N GLY A 610 24.66 -2.62 13.76
CA GLY A 610 23.39 -2.90 14.43
C GLY A 610 22.23 -2.86 13.44
N ILE A 611 22.10 -1.71 12.77
CA ILE A 611 21.09 -1.47 11.74
C ILE A 611 21.80 -1.17 10.41
N ARG A 612 21.29 -1.72 9.30
CA ARG A 612 21.72 -1.35 7.94
C ARG A 612 20.58 -0.79 7.11
N HIS A 613 20.92 0.22 6.32
CA HIS A 613 20.03 1.15 5.62
C HIS A 613 19.20 1.98 6.58
N MET A 614 18.74 3.11 6.05
CA MET A 614 17.75 3.91 6.74
C MET A 614 16.44 3.99 5.96
N VAL A 615 15.32 3.70 6.62
CA VAL A 615 13.96 4.12 6.22
C VAL A 615 13.95 5.59 5.81
N GLY A 616 13.41 5.84 4.62
CA GLY A 616 13.34 7.17 4.00
C GLY A 616 12.02 7.90 4.26
N SER A 617 12.04 9.20 3.95
CA SER A 617 10.95 10.20 3.94
C SER A 617 9.87 9.98 4.99
N GLY A 618 10.05 10.44 6.23
CA GLY A 618 8.94 10.46 7.20
C GLY A 618 8.78 9.17 8.00
N ALA A 619 9.88 8.64 8.52
CA ALA A 619 9.96 7.36 9.21
C ALA A 619 10.82 7.50 10.49
N GLY A 620 10.80 6.50 11.38
CA GLY A 620 11.25 6.66 12.77
C GLY A 620 12.31 5.66 13.26
N TYR A 621 13.28 6.15 14.04
CA TYR A 621 14.20 5.35 14.86
C TYR A 621 14.15 5.87 16.27
N GLU A 622 13.56 5.09 17.16
CA GLU A 622 13.32 5.55 18.52
C GLU A 622 13.83 4.54 19.55
N ASN A 623 14.59 5.03 20.53
CA ASN A 623 15.07 4.23 21.65
C ASN A 623 15.88 3.00 21.20
N ILE A 624 17.02 3.26 20.54
CA ILE A 624 17.91 2.24 19.98
C ILE A 624 19.20 2.14 20.80
N GLU A 625 19.62 0.92 21.10
CA GLU A 625 20.92 0.63 21.69
C GLU A 625 21.72 -0.32 20.80
N VAL A 626 23.01 0.01 20.58
CA VAL A 626 23.95 -0.89 19.89
C VAL A 626 25.26 -0.97 20.66
N ILE A 627 25.63 -2.19 21.06
CA ILE A 627 26.86 -2.49 21.80
C ILE A 627 27.80 -3.32 20.92
N GLY A 628 28.95 -2.75 20.57
CA GLY A 628 29.95 -3.31 19.68
C GLY A 628 29.70 -3.02 18.19
N GLY A 629 30.39 -3.76 17.34
CA GLY A 629 30.26 -3.68 15.87
C GLY A 629 31.09 -2.54 15.24
N LYS A 630 31.16 -2.50 13.91
CA LYS A 630 31.82 -1.38 13.23
C LYS A 630 31.01 -0.09 13.37
N HIS A 631 29.71 -0.20 13.13
CA HIS A 631 28.76 0.91 13.19
C HIS A 631 27.55 0.55 14.05
N ALA A 632 26.96 1.53 14.73
CA ALA A 632 25.62 1.38 15.28
C ALA A 632 24.61 1.32 14.13
N ILE A 633 24.75 2.25 13.17
CA ILE A 633 23.93 2.32 11.96
C ILE A 633 24.84 2.50 10.73
N ASP A 634 24.69 1.61 9.75
CA ASP A 634 25.31 1.76 8.41
C ASP A 634 24.24 2.13 7.39
N ALA A 635 24.20 3.40 7.01
CA ALA A 635 23.21 3.97 6.09
C ALA A 635 23.64 3.97 4.60
N GLU A 636 24.70 3.23 4.24
CA GLU A 636 25.27 3.04 2.88
C GLU A 636 24.57 3.73 1.68
N ALA A 637 25.22 4.72 1.04
CA ALA A 637 24.95 5.29 -0.29
C ALA A 637 23.47 5.44 -0.71
N ASP A 638 22.60 5.78 0.25
CA ASP A 638 21.17 5.52 0.13
C ASP A 638 20.31 6.71 -0.34
N ASN A 639 19.16 6.34 -0.92
CA ASN A 639 17.97 7.14 -1.14
C ASN A 639 17.28 7.61 0.14
N ALA A 640 17.73 7.23 1.34
CA ALA A 640 17.16 7.64 2.62
C ALA A 640 17.06 9.16 2.71
N LYS A 641 15.86 9.69 2.43
CA LYS A 641 15.57 11.12 2.53
C LYS A 641 15.13 11.35 3.98
N HIS A 642 15.92 12.12 4.71
CA HIS A 642 15.52 12.70 5.99
C HIS A 642 15.26 11.69 7.13
N PRO A 643 16.31 10.99 7.60
CA PRO A 643 16.22 10.16 8.78
C PRO A 643 16.30 10.99 10.08
N VAL A 644 15.46 10.64 11.05
CA VAL A 644 15.47 11.17 12.43
C VAL A 644 15.71 10.02 13.39
N VAL A 645 16.72 10.15 14.26
CA VAL A 645 17.02 9.21 15.35
C VAL A 645 16.77 9.91 16.68
N ALA A 646 15.81 9.41 17.45
CA ALA A 646 15.46 9.92 18.78
C ALA A 646 15.83 8.89 19.84
N GLY A 647 16.83 9.18 20.68
CA GLY A 647 17.33 8.21 21.66
C GLY A 647 18.22 7.14 21.01
N LEU A 648 19.52 7.40 20.96
CA LEU A 648 20.53 6.43 20.52
C LEU A 648 21.58 6.21 21.61
N ARG A 649 21.78 4.96 22.00
CA ARG A 649 22.89 4.52 22.84
C ARG A 649 23.87 3.68 22.02
N ALA A 650 25.08 4.18 21.82
CA ALA A 650 26.08 3.54 20.96
C ALA A 650 27.38 3.33 21.75
N ILE A 651 27.71 2.06 22.05
CA ILE A 651 28.88 1.72 22.88
C ILE A 651 29.81 0.82 22.08
N GLY A 652 31.10 1.17 22.03
CA GLY A 652 32.15 0.29 21.52
C GLY A 652 32.24 0.16 20.01
N GLN A 653 31.69 1.11 19.23
CA GLN A 653 31.85 1.11 17.77
C GLN A 653 33.32 1.33 17.38
N THR A 654 33.83 0.50 16.47
CA THR A 654 35.23 0.54 16.02
C THR A 654 35.48 1.55 14.89
N GLU A 655 34.44 1.91 14.12
CA GLU A 655 34.48 2.91 13.04
C GLU A 655 33.49 4.05 13.38
N GLU A 656 32.87 4.73 12.42
CA GLU A 656 31.84 5.74 12.70
C GLU A 656 30.65 5.15 13.47
N ILE A 657 30.04 5.94 14.37
CA ILE A 657 28.80 5.53 15.06
C ILE A 657 27.70 5.33 14.03
N ILE A 658 27.50 6.33 13.18
CA ILE A 658 26.62 6.26 12.02
C ILE A 658 27.47 6.53 10.79
N LYS A 659 27.61 5.52 9.94
CA LYS A 659 28.15 5.71 8.59
C LYS A 659 27.02 6.18 7.69
N SER A 660 27.10 7.42 7.21
CA SER A 660 26.02 8.03 6.44
C SER A 660 26.53 9.00 5.38
N ASP A 661 25.99 8.85 4.16
CA ASP A 661 25.99 9.82 3.08
C ASP A 661 24.55 10.09 2.60
N THR A 662 23.61 10.15 3.56
CA THR A 662 22.16 10.27 3.31
C THR A 662 21.81 11.33 2.28
N ALA A 663 20.70 11.09 1.58
CA ALA A 663 20.16 11.95 0.53
C ALA A 663 19.91 13.42 0.96
N THR A 664 19.77 13.64 2.27
CA THR A 664 19.48 14.91 2.94
C THR A 664 20.07 14.88 4.36
N VAL A 665 19.62 15.78 5.23
CA VAL A 665 20.06 15.91 6.62
C VAL A 665 19.67 14.70 7.48
N LEU A 666 20.67 14.11 8.15
CA LEU A 666 20.51 13.19 9.27
C LEU A 666 20.33 14.00 10.56
N THR A 667 19.25 13.76 11.29
CA THR A 667 18.95 14.43 12.56
C THR A 667 19.00 13.42 13.70
N ILE A 668 19.82 13.69 14.72
CA ILE A 668 19.96 12.85 15.90
C ILE A 668 19.65 13.71 17.13
N VAL A 669 18.76 13.22 17.98
CA VAL A 669 18.28 13.93 19.17
C VAL A 669 18.30 12.97 20.35
N GLY A 670 19.01 13.31 21.43
CA GLY A 670 19.17 12.39 22.56
C GLY A 670 20.13 11.25 22.23
N MET A 671 21.44 11.48 22.32
CA MET A 671 22.43 10.43 22.09
C MET A 671 23.36 10.26 23.31
N TYR A 672 23.66 9.01 23.65
CA TYR A 672 24.81 8.64 24.47
C TYR A 672 25.75 7.79 23.63
N ALA A 673 27.02 8.17 23.57
CA ALA A 673 28.02 7.38 22.87
C ALA A 673 29.29 7.22 23.70
N GLU A 674 29.88 6.03 23.63
CA GLU A 674 31.18 5.73 24.23
C GLU A 674 32.01 4.88 23.27
N LYS A 675 33.17 5.39 22.84
CA LYS A 675 34.04 4.65 21.91
C LYS A 675 35.50 5.00 22.09
N GLN A 676 36.40 4.19 21.53
CA GLN A 676 37.84 4.36 21.73
C GLN A 676 38.42 5.50 20.90
N HIS A 677 38.18 5.51 19.59
CA HIS A 677 38.83 6.42 18.66
C HIS A 677 37.83 7.23 17.83
N GLY A 678 38.18 8.46 17.47
CA GLY A 678 37.42 9.28 16.52
C GLY A 678 37.75 8.96 15.05
N PRO A 679 36.99 9.51 14.08
CA PRO A 679 35.78 10.31 14.28
C PRO A 679 34.55 9.49 14.69
N CYS A 680 33.58 10.13 15.35
CA CYS A 680 32.24 9.55 15.54
C CYS A 680 31.41 9.63 14.26
N PHE A 681 31.62 10.69 13.48
CA PHE A 681 30.92 10.94 12.22
C PHE A 681 31.91 11.42 11.16
N THR A 682 31.86 10.76 10.01
CA THR A 682 32.53 11.20 8.79
C THR A 682 31.45 11.52 7.76
N LEU A 683 31.31 12.80 7.42
CA LEU A 683 30.31 13.24 6.46
C LEU A 683 30.92 13.25 5.07
N ALA A 684 30.16 12.88 4.04
CA ALA A 684 30.65 12.86 2.67
C ALA A 684 29.56 13.18 1.66
N ARG A 685 29.99 13.67 0.50
CA ARG A 685 29.15 13.75 -0.70
C ARG A 685 29.11 12.37 -1.36
N THR A 686 27.92 11.91 -1.74
CA THR A 686 27.78 10.73 -2.60
C THR A 686 28.18 11.07 -4.05
N PRO A 687 29.07 10.31 -4.72
CA PRO A 687 29.62 10.67 -6.05
C PRO A 687 28.58 10.93 -7.14
N TRP A 688 27.43 10.27 -7.06
CA TRP A 688 26.36 10.32 -8.07
C TRP A 688 25.25 11.34 -7.75
N ARG A 689 25.38 12.10 -6.64
CA ARG A 689 24.39 13.09 -6.19
C ARG A 689 25.02 14.47 -5.92
N ASN A 690 24.21 15.50 -6.02
CA ASN A 690 24.60 16.91 -5.85
C ASN A 690 24.82 17.29 -4.37
N GLU A 691 25.09 18.58 -4.09
CA GLU A 691 25.60 19.10 -2.81
C GLU A 691 24.64 19.02 -1.59
N CYS A 692 23.43 18.49 -1.73
CA CYS A 692 22.43 18.37 -0.64
C CYS A 692 22.55 17.08 0.20
N THR A 693 23.65 16.32 0.05
CA THR A 693 23.86 15.02 0.70
C THR A 693 24.80 15.13 1.91
N GLY A 694 24.58 14.27 2.90
CA GLY A 694 25.51 14.05 4.01
C GLY A 694 25.58 15.16 5.07
N HIS A 695 24.49 15.86 5.36
CA HIS A 695 24.45 16.88 6.42
C HIS A 695 24.03 16.28 7.77
N LEU A 696 24.45 16.91 8.88
CA LEU A 696 24.21 16.39 10.24
C LEU A 696 23.64 17.46 11.17
N SER A 697 22.55 17.11 11.86
CA SER A 697 22.08 17.84 13.05
C SER A 697 22.17 16.93 14.27
N LEU A 698 22.85 17.37 15.33
CA LEU A 698 23.02 16.63 16.58
C LEU A 698 22.57 17.50 17.76
N VAL A 699 21.55 17.06 18.48
CA VAL A 699 20.92 17.79 19.58
C VAL A 699 20.90 16.92 20.84
N ASP A 700 21.15 17.52 22.00
CA ASP A 700 21.07 16.89 23.33
C ASP A 700 21.84 15.56 23.38
N SER A 701 23.17 15.64 23.39
CA SER A 701 24.01 14.45 23.22
C SER A 701 25.23 14.44 24.13
N VAL A 702 25.64 13.25 24.58
CA VAL A 702 26.85 13.00 25.36
C VAL A 702 27.71 11.99 24.62
N ILE A 703 28.96 12.34 24.35
CA ILE A 703 29.94 11.48 23.69
C ILE A 703 31.20 11.39 24.55
N LYS A 704 31.67 10.17 24.81
CA LYS A 704 32.89 9.91 25.57
C LYS A 704 33.89 9.14 24.72
N PHE A 705 35.07 9.72 24.54
CA PHE A 705 36.20 8.96 24.04
C PHE A 705 36.96 8.33 25.20
N THR A 706 37.25 7.03 25.12
CA THR A 706 38.06 6.34 26.13
C THR A 706 39.56 6.58 25.93
N THR A 707 39.96 7.14 24.77
CA THR A 707 41.31 7.66 24.55
C THR A 707 41.27 9.17 24.34
N PRO A 708 42.29 9.94 24.80
CA PRO A 708 42.30 11.40 24.71
C PRO A 708 42.59 11.89 23.28
N ASP A 709 42.40 13.20 23.08
CA ASP A 709 42.74 13.95 21.87
C ASP A 709 42.15 13.38 20.57
N GLN A 710 40.87 13.01 20.63
CA GLN A 710 40.15 12.48 19.46
C GLN A 710 39.50 13.58 18.63
N THR A 711 39.04 13.18 17.44
CA THR A 711 38.16 13.99 16.59
C THR A 711 36.71 13.54 16.79
N LEU A 712 35.76 14.47 16.93
CA LEU A 712 34.33 14.13 17.00
C LEU A 712 33.72 14.01 15.58
N ILE A 713 33.80 15.05 14.76
CA ILE A 713 33.23 15.08 13.40
C ILE A 713 34.30 15.47 12.38
N ASP A 714 34.42 14.70 11.29
CA ASP A 714 35.01 15.15 10.01
C ASP A 714 33.88 15.49 9.05
N ASN A 715 33.69 16.78 8.75
CA ASN A 715 32.51 17.24 8.01
C ASN A 715 32.70 17.25 6.48
N ARG A 716 33.93 17.22 5.96
CA ARG A 716 34.26 17.25 4.52
C ARG A 716 33.34 18.19 3.71
N ASP A 717 33.30 19.46 4.09
CA ASP A 717 32.47 20.52 3.49
C ASP A 717 30.96 20.34 3.62
N ARG A 718 30.47 19.45 4.48
CA ARG A 718 29.03 19.28 4.74
C ARG A 718 28.57 20.13 5.91
N SER A 719 27.37 20.69 5.81
CA SER A 719 26.77 21.46 6.90
C SER A 719 26.53 20.60 8.16
N VAL A 720 26.86 21.19 9.31
CA VAL A 720 26.76 20.58 10.63
C VAL A 720 26.05 21.56 11.56
N PHE A 721 25.05 21.09 12.30
CA PHE A 721 24.41 21.84 13.38
C PHE A 721 24.48 21.02 14.67
N LEU A 722 25.05 21.60 15.72
CA LEU A 722 25.16 20.98 17.04
C LEU A 722 24.49 21.88 18.05
N LYS A 723 23.71 21.31 18.97
CA LYS A 723 23.08 22.07 20.05
C LYS A 723 23.06 21.24 21.33
N ASN A 724 23.58 21.81 22.42
CA ASN A 724 23.66 21.14 23.72
C ASN A 724 24.34 19.76 23.65
N VAL A 725 25.58 19.73 23.14
CA VAL A 725 26.38 18.52 22.97
C VAL A 725 27.59 18.53 23.89
N TYR A 726 27.74 17.49 24.70
CA TYR A 726 28.87 17.29 25.61
C TYR A 726 29.81 16.22 25.05
N VAL A 727 31.11 16.52 25.04
CA VAL A 727 32.12 15.62 24.49
C VAL A 727 33.32 15.54 25.42
N ARG A 728 33.70 14.33 25.85
CA ARG A 728 34.90 14.09 26.66
C ARG A 728 36.03 13.54 25.80
N GLY A 729 37.23 14.13 25.94
CA GLY A 729 38.45 13.61 25.32
C GLY A 729 38.63 13.94 23.84
N ALA A 730 37.92 14.95 23.32
CA ALA A 730 38.06 15.41 21.94
C ALA A 730 38.87 16.71 21.88
N GLY A 731 40.07 16.67 21.29
CA GLY A 731 40.84 17.89 21.00
C GLY A 731 40.28 18.63 19.79
N ARG A 732 39.59 17.91 18.88
CA ARG A 732 38.98 18.44 17.67
C ARG A 732 37.51 18.08 17.63
N LEU A 733 36.62 19.06 17.79
CA LEU A 733 35.18 18.83 17.76
C LEU A 733 34.64 18.73 16.34
N VAL A 734 35.07 19.63 15.46
CA VAL A 734 34.72 19.58 14.03
C VAL A 734 35.95 19.94 13.21
N ILE A 735 36.34 19.05 12.30
CA ILE A 735 37.36 19.31 11.28
C ILE A 735 36.74 19.29 9.89
N ASN A 736 37.38 19.96 8.94
CA ASN A 736 37.10 19.80 7.52
C ASN A 736 38.35 19.25 6.82
N ALA A 737 38.49 17.92 6.77
CA ALA A 737 39.69 17.30 6.21
C ALA A 737 39.87 17.54 4.69
N LYS A 738 38.84 18.04 4.00
CA LYS A 738 38.89 18.40 2.56
C LYS A 738 39.02 19.90 2.29
N GLY A 739 38.81 20.74 3.30
CA GLY A 739 38.94 22.18 3.20
C GLY A 739 40.16 22.71 3.94
N ASN A 740 40.31 24.04 3.93
CA ASN A 740 41.37 24.75 4.66
C ASN A 740 40.82 25.45 5.92
N ASP A 741 39.66 25.05 6.42
CA ASP A 741 39.03 25.65 7.58
C ASP A 741 39.77 25.27 8.87
N SER A 742 39.88 26.21 9.80
CA SER A 742 40.43 25.92 11.13
C SER A 742 39.50 24.98 11.91
N PRO A 743 40.04 23.96 12.61
CA PRO A 743 39.22 23.08 13.44
C PRO A 743 38.49 23.82 14.56
N ALA A 744 37.24 23.43 14.83
CA ALA A 744 36.57 23.76 16.08
C ALA A 744 37.23 22.97 17.22
N GLN A 745 37.93 23.68 18.12
CA GLN A 745 38.75 23.08 19.16
C GLN A 745 37.90 22.58 20.33
N GLY A 746 38.33 21.47 20.93
CA GLY A 746 37.77 20.93 22.17
C GLY A 746 38.83 20.72 23.25
N ASN A 747 38.43 20.10 24.35
CA ASN A 747 39.33 19.71 25.43
C ASN A 747 39.86 18.27 25.19
N PRO A 748 41.16 18.09 24.91
CA PRO A 748 41.71 16.78 24.58
C PRO A 748 41.73 15.79 25.75
N LYS A 749 41.62 16.28 27.00
CA LYS A 749 41.70 15.44 28.22
C LYS A 749 40.48 15.54 29.13
N GLY A 750 39.56 16.45 28.84
CA GLY A 750 38.40 16.76 29.67
C GLY A 750 37.13 16.94 28.84
N TRP A 751 36.15 17.62 29.42
CA TRP A 751 34.88 17.90 28.77
C TRP A 751 34.93 19.17 27.92
N SER A 752 34.17 19.11 26.82
CA SER A 752 33.74 20.28 26.05
C SER A 752 32.21 20.29 26.04
N GLN A 753 31.62 21.47 26.19
CA GLN A 753 30.19 21.70 25.97
C GLN A 753 30.05 22.58 24.74
N ILE A 754 29.35 22.06 23.74
CA ILE A 754 28.92 22.79 22.55
C ILE A 754 27.51 23.24 22.84
N GLU A 755 27.35 24.50 23.22
CA GLU A 755 26.02 25.09 23.45
C GLU A 755 25.27 25.22 22.14
N GLU A 756 25.95 25.73 21.11
CA GLU A 756 25.47 25.79 19.74
C GLU A 756 26.65 25.90 18.78
N TYR A 757 26.60 25.15 17.68
CA TYR A 757 27.58 25.25 16.61
C TYR A 757 26.89 25.08 15.26
N SER A 758 27.27 25.88 14.28
CA SER A 758 26.82 25.72 12.89
C SER A 758 27.96 25.93 11.92
N TYR A 759 28.20 24.93 11.08
CA TYR A 759 29.14 24.99 9.95
C TYR A 759 28.38 25.03 8.63
N TYR A 760 28.91 25.78 7.66
CA TYR A 760 28.34 25.92 6.33
C TYR A 760 29.43 26.08 5.25
N HIS A 761 29.21 25.52 4.05
CA HIS A 761 30.17 25.61 2.93
C HIS A 761 29.79 26.74 1.96
N ARG A 762 30.79 27.51 1.50
CA ARG A 762 30.63 28.65 0.58
C ARG A 762 30.62 28.18 -0.88
N PRO A 763 29.80 28.75 -1.78
CA PRO A 763 28.91 29.90 -1.61
C PRO A 763 27.44 29.57 -1.32
N ALA A 764 27.08 28.28 -1.23
CA ALA A 764 25.70 27.81 -1.34
C ALA A 764 24.91 27.79 -0.02
N SER A 765 25.60 27.93 1.12
CA SER A 765 24.99 27.89 2.45
C SER A 765 25.15 29.25 3.14
N ARG A 766 24.08 29.76 3.77
CA ARG A 766 24.05 31.11 4.37
C ARG A 766 23.64 31.04 5.83
N LEU A 767 24.43 31.70 6.69
CA LEU A 767 24.03 32.13 8.03
C LEU A 767 23.20 33.39 7.86
N ILE A 768 21.95 33.41 8.35
CA ILE A 768 21.08 34.58 8.21
C ILE A 768 20.43 34.87 9.56
N ASP A 769 21.01 35.83 10.28
CA ASP A 769 20.47 36.43 11.51
C ASP A 769 19.76 37.77 11.26
N GLY A 770 19.33 37.97 10.01
CA GLY A 770 18.78 39.23 9.53
C GLY A 770 19.80 40.11 8.82
N ARG A 771 21.10 39.88 9.02
CA ARG A 771 22.17 40.51 8.22
C ARG A 771 22.27 39.89 6.83
N GLY A 772 22.69 40.67 5.84
CA GLY A 772 22.96 40.14 4.49
C GLY A 772 24.12 39.14 4.55
N PRO A 773 24.22 38.18 3.61
CA PRO A 773 25.38 37.29 3.59
C PRO A 773 26.65 38.11 3.32
N GLU A 774 27.54 38.21 4.32
CA GLU A 774 28.88 38.77 4.11
C GLU A 774 29.82 37.67 3.63
N ALA A 775 30.77 38.02 2.76
CA ALA A 775 31.71 37.07 2.18
C ALA A 775 32.58 36.34 3.23
N ASN A 776 32.61 36.81 4.48
CA ASN A 776 33.48 36.36 5.56
C ASN A 776 32.76 36.03 6.87
N ASP A 777 31.45 35.83 6.87
CA ASP A 777 30.72 35.51 8.10
C ASP A 777 31.29 34.18 8.70
N PRO A 778 31.68 34.14 9.99
CA PRO A 778 32.26 32.94 10.59
C PRO A 778 31.19 31.89 10.90
N ALA A 779 31.61 30.63 11.03
CA ALA A 779 30.79 29.59 11.65
C ALA A 779 30.34 30.08 13.05
N LEU A 780 29.06 29.90 13.39
CA LEU A 780 28.61 30.13 14.76
C LEU A 780 29.23 29.05 15.64
N ALA A 781 29.97 29.45 16.68
CA ALA A 781 30.60 28.53 17.61
C ALA A 781 30.51 29.07 19.05
N MET A 782 29.60 28.49 19.84
CA MET A 782 29.47 28.71 21.27
C MET A 782 29.93 27.44 21.99
N ILE A 783 31.21 27.42 22.37
CA ILE A 783 31.90 26.24 22.89
C ILE A 783 32.62 26.59 24.19
N LYS A 784 32.37 25.81 25.24
CA LYS A 784 33.08 25.85 26.52
C LYS A 784 34.01 24.64 26.60
N THR A 785 35.28 24.85 26.93
CA THR A 785 36.30 23.78 27.04
C THR A 785 36.95 23.69 28.42
N THR A 786 36.62 24.60 29.33
CA THR A 786 37.13 24.67 30.70
C THR A 786 35.98 24.78 31.69
N GLY A 787 36.22 24.37 32.95
CA GLY A 787 35.24 24.49 34.02
C GLY A 787 34.02 23.57 33.92
N ILE A 788 34.13 22.47 33.17
CA ILE A 788 33.08 21.45 33.04
C ILE A 788 33.56 20.18 33.74
N SER A 789 32.86 19.80 34.81
CA SER A 789 33.07 18.58 35.58
C SER A 789 32.10 17.47 35.12
N ASP A 790 32.24 16.26 35.68
CA ASP A 790 31.29 15.17 35.43
C ASP A 790 29.88 15.51 35.97
N ASP A 791 29.76 16.33 37.01
CA ASP A 791 28.48 16.75 37.60
C ASP A 791 27.71 17.76 36.72
N ASP A 792 28.42 18.47 35.83
CA ASP A 792 27.82 19.44 34.89
C ASP A 792 27.21 18.75 33.65
N VAL A 793 27.45 17.45 33.47
CA VAL A 793 26.99 16.69 32.29
C VAL A 793 25.64 16.03 32.58
N PRO A 794 24.57 16.38 31.84
CA PRO A 794 23.27 15.77 32.07
C PRO A 794 23.26 14.26 31.77
N VAL A 795 22.82 13.46 32.75
CA VAL A 795 22.69 12.00 32.62
C VAL A 795 21.44 11.57 31.84
N ASN A 796 20.47 12.48 31.67
CA ASN A 796 19.14 12.18 31.15
C ASN A 796 18.92 12.60 29.68
N MET A 797 19.98 12.81 28.89
CA MET A 797 19.84 13.30 27.51
C MET A 797 18.95 12.40 26.63
N ILE A 798 19.06 11.07 26.75
CA ILE A 798 18.17 10.15 26.03
C ILE A 798 16.73 10.26 26.57
N ALA A 799 16.55 10.17 27.89
CA ALA A 799 15.24 10.15 28.55
C ALA A 799 14.39 11.41 28.32
N ARG A 800 15.00 12.55 27.96
CA ARG A 800 14.27 13.75 27.52
C ARG A 800 13.46 13.55 26.23
N HIS A 801 13.90 12.62 25.39
CA HIS A 801 13.37 12.45 24.04
C HIS A 801 12.72 11.10 23.77
N VAL A 802 12.77 10.15 24.71
CA VAL A 802 12.09 8.86 24.61
C VAL A 802 11.28 8.56 25.87
N TRP A 803 10.39 7.59 25.78
CA TRP A 803 9.64 7.09 26.93
C TRP A 803 10.51 6.16 27.78
N ASP A 804 10.00 5.85 28.97
CA ASP A 804 10.56 4.81 29.82
C ASP A 804 9.80 3.50 29.56
N ASP A 805 10.51 2.49 29.05
CA ASP A 805 9.95 1.18 28.74
C ASP A 805 9.34 0.51 29.98
N ALA A 806 9.89 0.77 31.18
CA ALA A 806 9.41 0.18 32.43
C ALA A 806 8.02 0.68 32.84
N THR A 807 7.65 1.89 32.41
CA THR A 807 6.38 2.53 32.76
C THR A 807 5.43 2.66 31.58
N PHE A 808 5.90 2.39 30.35
CA PHE A 808 5.05 2.38 29.17
C PHE A 808 4.01 1.24 29.25
N PRO A 809 2.71 1.51 29.00
CA PRO A 809 1.68 0.49 29.12
C PRO A 809 1.81 -0.58 28.03
N HIS A 810 1.73 -1.85 28.42
CA HIS A 810 1.73 -2.99 27.51
C HIS A 810 0.53 -3.89 27.79
N PHE A 811 -0.05 -4.47 26.74
CA PHE A 811 -1.34 -5.18 26.81
C PHE A 811 -1.33 -6.42 27.72
N GLU A 812 -0.16 -6.98 28.01
CA GLU A 812 -0.01 -8.11 28.94
C GLU A 812 -0.12 -7.71 30.42
N ASN A 813 -0.11 -6.41 30.75
CA ASN A 813 -0.23 -5.94 32.12
C ASN A 813 -1.67 -6.09 32.62
N PRO A 814 -1.94 -6.78 33.74
CA PRO A 814 -3.29 -6.95 34.28
C PRO A 814 -3.97 -5.64 34.72
N ALA A 815 -3.21 -4.55 34.88
CA ALA A 815 -3.73 -3.21 35.13
C ALA A 815 -4.22 -2.51 33.84
N VAL A 816 -4.17 -3.16 32.68
CA VAL A 816 -4.70 -2.64 31.42
C VAL A 816 -6.14 -3.13 31.24
N LEU A 817 -7.03 -2.19 30.89
CA LEU A 817 -8.43 -2.46 30.61
C LEU A 817 -8.60 -2.60 29.10
N SER A 818 -8.98 -3.77 28.61
CA SER A 818 -9.40 -3.92 27.21
C SER A 818 -10.83 -3.39 27.03
N VAL A 819 -11.08 -2.61 25.99
CA VAL A 819 -12.45 -2.14 25.68
C VAL A 819 -13.42 -3.26 25.32
N THR A 820 -12.90 -4.44 24.96
CA THR A 820 -13.71 -5.62 24.60
C THR A 820 -14.17 -6.42 25.82
N ASP A 821 -13.53 -6.23 26.97
CA ASP A 821 -13.81 -7.02 28.16
C ASP A 821 -15.04 -6.47 28.88
N ALA A 822 -15.70 -7.30 29.69
CA ALA A 822 -16.74 -6.83 30.59
C ALA A 822 -16.14 -5.83 31.62
N PRO A 823 -16.82 -4.72 31.94
CA PRO A 823 -18.19 -4.37 31.57
C PRO A 823 -18.32 -3.46 30.32
N PHE A 824 -17.25 -3.27 29.55
CA PHE A 824 -17.24 -2.33 28.42
C PHE A 824 -17.90 -2.92 27.18
N GLY A 825 -17.45 -4.12 26.77
CA GLY A 825 -18.08 -4.95 25.76
C GLY A 825 -18.09 -4.38 24.34
N ALA A 826 -17.12 -3.55 23.96
CA ALA A 826 -16.95 -3.12 22.57
C ALA A 826 -16.68 -4.33 21.67
N ILE A 827 -17.26 -4.35 20.47
CA ILE A 827 -17.09 -5.48 19.54
C ILE A 827 -16.48 -4.95 18.24
N PRO A 828 -15.16 -5.13 18.01
CA PRO A 828 -14.54 -4.63 16.79
C PRO A 828 -15.14 -5.25 15.52
N ASP A 829 -15.16 -4.45 14.44
CA ASP A 829 -15.59 -4.84 13.09
C ASP A 829 -17.09 -5.23 12.97
N ASP A 830 -17.92 -5.05 14.02
CA ASP A 830 -19.37 -5.34 13.97
C ASP A 830 -20.19 -4.22 13.30
N GLY A 831 -19.58 -3.03 13.22
CA GLY A 831 -20.16 -1.85 12.63
C GLY A 831 -21.17 -1.10 13.51
N ALA A 832 -21.31 -1.51 14.77
CA ALA A 832 -22.05 -0.79 15.79
C ALA A 832 -21.25 0.40 16.34
N ASP A 833 -21.91 1.23 17.13
CA ASP A 833 -21.30 2.38 17.78
C ASP A 833 -20.66 1.96 19.12
N ASP A 834 -19.33 2.02 19.19
CA ASP A 834 -18.53 1.67 20.36
C ASP A 834 -18.26 2.86 21.30
N THR A 835 -18.83 4.04 21.02
CA THR A 835 -18.44 5.28 21.72
C THR A 835 -18.57 5.17 23.24
N ASP A 836 -19.68 4.62 23.73
CA ASP A 836 -19.91 4.49 25.17
C ASP A 836 -18.97 3.47 25.82
N ALA A 837 -18.67 2.36 25.14
CA ALA A 837 -17.77 1.34 25.66
C ALA A 837 -16.35 1.91 25.83
N ILE A 838 -15.86 2.60 24.81
CA ILE A 838 -14.55 3.26 24.81
C ILE A 838 -14.50 4.36 25.88
N GLN A 839 -15.52 5.23 25.94
CA GLN A 839 -15.53 6.32 26.92
C GLN A 839 -15.61 5.82 28.36
N ARG A 840 -16.41 4.78 28.64
CA ARG A 840 -16.47 4.14 29.97
C ARG A 840 -15.12 3.54 30.37
N ALA A 841 -14.42 2.89 29.45
CA ALA A 841 -13.08 2.35 29.71
C ALA A 841 -12.09 3.45 30.06
N ILE A 842 -12.10 4.54 29.30
CA ILE A 842 -11.28 5.73 29.55
C ILE A 842 -11.58 6.34 30.92
N ASP A 843 -12.85 6.55 31.23
CA ASP A 843 -13.26 7.19 32.49
C ASP A 843 -12.93 6.31 33.70
N LEU A 844 -13.08 4.98 33.61
CA LEU A 844 -12.66 4.06 34.67
C LEU A 844 -11.14 4.04 34.81
N ALA A 845 -10.43 3.88 33.69
CA ALA A 845 -8.98 3.82 33.67
C ALA A 845 -8.35 5.06 34.31
N SER A 846 -8.83 6.24 33.90
CA SER A 846 -8.40 7.54 34.43
C SER A 846 -8.58 7.65 35.95
N ARG A 847 -9.71 7.18 36.50
CA ARG A 847 -9.95 7.21 37.97
C ARG A 847 -9.09 6.20 38.74
N SER A 848 -8.74 5.08 38.11
CA SER A 848 -8.00 3.99 38.75
C SER A 848 -6.49 3.99 38.47
N GLY A 849 -5.96 4.96 37.71
CA GLY A 849 -4.56 4.98 37.30
C GLY A 849 -4.16 3.84 36.35
N LYS A 850 -5.13 3.32 35.60
CA LYS A 850 -4.95 2.22 34.64
C LYS A 850 -4.81 2.74 33.21
N ALA A 851 -4.44 1.86 32.29
CA ALA A 851 -4.41 2.13 30.86
C ALA A 851 -5.58 1.43 30.13
N VAL A 852 -5.90 1.90 28.93
CA VAL A 852 -6.94 1.37 28.04
C VAL A 852 -6.29 0.79 26.80
N PHE A 853 -6.62 -0.46 26.50
CA PHE A 853 -6.15 -1.17 25.32
C PHE A 853 -7.28 -1.34 24.32
N LEU A 854 -6.94 -1.10 23.04
CA LEU A 854 -7.80 -1.24 21.89
C LEU A 854 -7.30 -2.44 21.04
N PRO A 855 -7.81 -3.66 21.26
CA PRO A 855 -7.45 -4.83 20.46
C PRO A 855 -7.62 -4.59 18.97
N LYS A 856 -7.00 -5.45 18.13
CA LYS A 856 -7.10 -5.34 16.67
C LYS A 856 -8.57 -5.28 16.23
N GLY A 857 -8.92 -4.25 15.45
CA GLY A 857 -10.24 -4.11 14.87
C GLY A 857 -10.61 -2.68 14.50
N ARG A 858 -11.81 -2.52 13.96
CA ARG A 858 -12.44 -1.23 13.68
C ARG A 858 -13.50 -0.94 14.72
N TYR A 859 -13.41 0.22 15.36
CA TYR A 859 -14.34 0.67 16.38
C TYR A 859 -14.99 1.96 15.90
N ARG A 860 -16.33 2.00 15.82
CA ARG A 860 -17.02 3.19 15.30
C ARG A 860 -17.42 4.11 16.43
N ILE A 861 -17.39 5.42 16.17
CA ILE A 861 -17.84 6.44 17.12
C ILE A 861 -18.85 7.40 16.51
N SER A 862 -19.89 7.75 17.26
CA SER A 862 -20.94 8.71 16.89
C SER A 862 -20.80 10.09 17.54
N ARG A 863 -19.83 10.25 18.46
CA ARG A 863 -19.53 11.51 19.15
C ARG A 863 -18.07 11.52 19.62
N THR A 864 -17.60 12.69 20.04
CA THR A 864 -16.24 12.91 20.52
C THR A 864 -15.90 11.99 21.70
N ILE A 865 -14.76 11.30 21.61
CA ILE A 865 -14.10 10.64 22.75
C ILE A 865 -13.23 11.65 23.47
N VAL A 866 -13.38 11.77 24.79
CA VAL A 866 -12.58 12.67 25.63
C VAL A 866 -11.55 11.87 26.41
N LEU A 867 -10.27 12.06 26.09
CA LEU A 867 -9.16 11.53 26.89
C LEU A 867 -8.94 12.45 28.09
N ARG A 868 -8.90 11.85 29.27
CA ARG A 868 -8.63 12.58 30.52
C ARG A 868 -7.14 12.88 30.66
N LYS A 869 -6.80 13.79 31.58
CA LYS A 869 -5.42 14.22 31.84
C LYS A 869 -4.38 13.11 32.13
N ASN A 870 -4.81 11.90 32.47
CA ASN A 870 -3.94 10.75 32.75
C ASN A 870 -4.33 9.51 31.93
N THR A 871 -5.15 9.68 30.90
CA THR A 871 -5.59 8.57 30.06
C THR A 871 -4.40 8.01 29.27
N LYS A 872 -4.24 6.69 29.30
CA LYS A 872 -3.29 5.97 28.45
C LYS A 872 -4.07 5.09 27.47
N LEU A 873 -4.35 5.58 26.27
CA LEU A 873 -5.07 4.83 25.23
C LEU A 873 -4.09 4.34 24.17
N PHE A 874 -4.04 3.03 23.96
CA PHE A 874 -3.17 2.44 22.95
C PHE A 874 -3.80 1.24 22.24
N GLY A 875 -3.43 1.05 20.98
CA GLY A 875 -3.83 -0.11 20.18
C GLY A 875 -2.70 -1.12 19.97
N VAL A 876 -2.89 -1.99 18.98
CA VAL A 876 -1.92 -3.01 18.58
C VAL A 876 -0.84 -2.41 17.68
N SER A 877 -1.27 -1.70 16.64
CA SER A 877 -0.48 -0.89 15.71
C SER A 877 -1.42 0.00 14.90
N ARG A 878 -0.92 1.10 14.34
CA ARG A 878 -1.71 2.02 13.50
C ARG A 878 -2.40 1.39 12.30
N ASN A 879 -1.99 0.20 11.85
CA ASN A 879 -2.65 -0.48 10.73
C ASN A 879 -3.76 -1.43 11.18
N LEU A 880 -3.84 -1.74 12.49
CA LEU A 880 -4.58 -2.87 13.03
C LEU A 880 -5.67 -2.47 14.03
N SER A 881 -5.48 -1.40 14.80
CA SER A 881 -6.49 -0.83 15.71
C SER A 881 -6.96 0.51 15.16
N LEU A 882 -8.24 0.63 14.82
CA LEU A 882 -8.82 1.79 14.15
C LEU A 882 -9.99 2.36 14.94
N ILE A 883 -10.02 3.68 15.09
CA ILE A 883 -11.22 4.44 15.46
C ILE A 883 -11.74 5.12 14.19
N GLU A 884 -13.00 4.86 13.83
CA GLU A 884 -13.66 5.43 12.65
C GLU A 884 -14.95 6.16 13.00
N CYS A 885 -15.31 7.18 12.23
CA CYS A 885 -16.61 7.85 12.42
C CYS A 885 -17.77 6.95 11.99
N MET A 886 -18.88 7.04 12.72
CA MET A 886 -20.16 6.55 12.25
C MET A 886 -20.60 7.30 10.98
N PRO A 887 -21.14 6.60 9.96
CA PRO A 887 -21.57 7.22 8.71
C PRO A 887 -22.63 8.31 8.87
N ASP A 888 -23.43 8.28 9.93
CA ASP A 888 -24.53 9.22 10.22
C ASP A 888 -24.14 10.37 11.17
N TRP A 889 -22.96 10.36 11.80
CA TRP A 889 -22.53 11.47 12.68
C TRP A 889 -22.43 12.81 11.92
N ARG A 890 -23.24 13.82 12.30
CA ARG A 890 -23.23 15.19 11.76
C ARG A 890 -23.06 16.22 12.87
N THR A 891 -22.39 17.33 12.58
CA THR A 891 -22.17 18.44 13.52
C THR A 891 -22.27 19.79 12.78
N ASP A 892 -22.83 20.81 13.45
CA ASP A 892 -22.83 22.20 12.97
C ASP A 892 -21.53 22.95 13.31
N ASP A 893 -20.81 22.45 14.32
CA ASP A 893 -19.53 22.99 14.80
C ASP A 893 -18.35 22.15 14.30
N ASN A 894 -17.18 22.80 14.26
CA ASN A 894 -15.90 22.12 14.03
C ASN A 894 -15.55 21.24 15.23
N THR A 895 -15.79 19.94 15.09
CA THR A 895 -15.84 18.95 16.18
C THR A 895 -14.73 17.91 16.05
N PRO A 896 -13.92 17.68 17.09
CA PRO A 896 -12.92 16.62 17.07
C PRO A 896 -13.54 15.22 17.27
N MET A 897 -12.96 14.20 16.65
CA MET A 897 -13.22 12.78 16.95
C MET A 897 -12.66 12.44 18.33
N ILE A 898 -11.43 12.85 18.61
CA ILE A 898 -10.79 12.73 19.91
C ILE A 898 -10.43 14.11 20.43
N ASP A 899 -10.85 14.39 21.65
CA ASP A 899 -10.46 15.58 22.41
C ASP A 899 -9.71 15.16 23.66
N THR A 900 -8.97 16.07 24.24
CA THR A 900 -8.25 15.84 25.51
C THR A 900 -8.62 16.91 26.52
N ASP A 901 -8.57 16.57 27.80
CA ASP A 901 -8.61 17.57 28.87
C ASP A 901 -7.52 18.61 28.64
N ASP A 902 -7.86 19.88 28.86
CA ASP A 902 -6.92 21.00 28.76
C ASP A 902 -6.13 21.13 30.07
N ASN A 903 -4.90 20.59 30.10
CA ASN A 903 -4.12 20.52 31.33
C ASN A 903 -2.60 20.45 31.08
N ALA A 904 -1.88 21.45 31.58
CA ALA A 904 -0.41 21.60 31.46
C ALA A 904 0.39 20.40 32.00
N THR A 905 -0.12 19.75 33.05
CA THR A 905 0.53 18.62 33.71
C THR A 905 -0.01 17.26 33.28
N ALA A 906 -0.85 17.23 32.24
CA ALA A 906 -1.38 15.97 31.73
C ALA A 906 -0.26 15.02 31.33
N ASP A 907 -0.49 13.76 31.62
CA ASP A 907 0.31 12.61 31.25
C ASP A 907 -0.54 11.67 30.38
N THR A 908 -1.16 12.25 29.35
CA THR A 908 -2.06 11.54 28.42
C THR A 908 -1.23 10.84 27.33
N LEU A 909 -1.54 9.59 27.02
CA LEU A 909 -0.93 8.83 25.94
C LEU A 909 -1.97 8.44 24.89
N LEU A 910 -1.64 8.67 23.62
CA LEU A 910 -2.33 8.12 22.46
C LEU A 910 -1.32 7.38 21.58
N ALA A 911 -1.46 6.06 21.44
CA ALA A 911 -0.48 5.26 20.71
C ALA A 911 -1.03 4.11 19.86
N PHE A 912 -0.27 3.71 18.84
CA PHE A 912 -0.45 2.44 18.11
C PHE A 912 -1.85 2.24 17.50
N LEU A 913 -2.45 3.30 16.98
CA LEU A 913 -3.78 3.24 16.38
C LEU A 913 -3.93 4.21 15.22
N ARG A 914 -4.98 4.00 14.43
CA ARG A 914 -5.38 4.92 13.36
C ARG A 914 -6.70 5.57 13.71
N ILE A 915 -6.77 6.87 13.43
CA ILE A 915 -8.02 7.63 13.44
C ILE A 915 -8.37 7.87 11.97
N GLU A 916 -9.42 7.20 11.51
CA GLU A 916 -9.88 7.27 10.14
C GLU A 916 -11.08 8.22 10.04
N MET A 917 -10.90 9.33 9.34
CA MET A 917 -11.99 10.20 8.93
C MET A 917 -12.75 9.57 7.75
N PRO A 918 -14.07 9.82 7.66
CA PRO A 918 -14.89 9.32 6.58
C PRO A 918 -14.45 9.89 5.21
N SER A 919 -14.49 9.05 4.17
CA SER A 919 -14.01 9.37 2.81
C SER A 919 -14.98 10.23 2.00
N ASP A 920 -16.25 10.27 2.38
CA ASP A 920 -17.37 10.69 1.54
C ASP A 920 -17.95 12.06 1.90
N VAL A 921 -17.39 12.77 2.88
CA VAL A 921 -18.12 13.89 3.48
C VAL A 921 -17.34 15.17 3.72
N ALA A 922 -17.90 16.25 3.17
CA ALA A 922 -17.84 17.59 3.70
C ALA A 922 -18.60 17.60 5.05
N ARG A 923 -17.86 17.47 6.16
CA ARG A 923 -18.39 17.59 7.52
C ARG A 923 -17.40 18.39 8.34
N ARG A 924 -17.89 19.07 9.36
CA ARG A 924 -17.09 19.82 10.33
C ARG A 924 -16.49 18.90 11.39
N ILE A 925 -16.02 17.70 11.02
CA ILE A 925 -15.43 16.72 11.93
C ILE A 925 -13.95 16.53 11.58
N TYR A 926 -13.07 16.51 12.58
CA TYR A 926 -11.63 16.34 12.40
C TYR A 926 -11.02 15.36 13.42
N PRO A 927 -9.84 14.74 13.18
CA PRO A 927 -9.35 13.64 14.00
C PRO A 927 -9.05 13.96 15.46
N LEU A 928 -8.35 15.06 15.73
CA LEU A 928 -7.76 15.27 17.06
C LEU A 928 -7.69 16.76 17.43
N ARG A 929 -8.21 17.06 18.62
CA ARG A 929 -7.86 18.25 19.40
C ARG A 929 -7.04 17.85 20.62
N TRP A 930 -5.79 18.30 20.65
CA TRP A 930 -4.84 18.02 21.71
C TRP A 930 -4.58 19.25 22.57
N ARG A 931 -4.86 19.11 23.86
CA ARG A 931 -4.74 20.11 24.92
C ARG A 931 -4.04 19.54 26.16
N ALA A 932 -3.55 18.31 26.04
CA ALA A 932 -2.77 17.64 27.07
C ALA A 932 -1.32 18.13 27.04
N GLY A 933 -0.80 18.52 28.21
CA GLY A 933 0.48 19.21 28.37
C GLY A 933 1.73 18.35 28.41
N ARG A 934 2.78 18.91 28.99
CA ARG A 934 4.19 18.54 28.74
C ARG A 934 4.57 17.07 28.94
N HIS A 935 3.87 16.32 29.79
CA HIS A 935 4.21 14.91 30.05
C HIS A 935 3.51 13.95 29.07
N SER A 936 2.61 14.46 28.24
CA SER A 936 1.79 13.67 27.34
C SER A 936 2.54 13.23 26.07
N MET A 937 2.00 12.24 25.37
CA MET A 937 2.67 11.63 24.22
C MET A 937 1.70 11.13 23.15
N VAL A 938 2.08 11.33 21.88
CA VAL A 938 1.45 10.74 20.70
C VAL A 938 2.49 9.89 19.98
N ARG A 939 2.27 8.57 19.90
CA ARG A 939 3.28 7.63 19.38
C ARG A 939 2.69 6.70 18.33
N GLU A 940 3.20 6.78 17.09
CA GLU A 940 2.76 5.88 16.00
C GLU A 940 1.24 5.96 15.77
N VAL A 941 0.70 7.17 15.69
CA VAL A 941 -0.72 7.39 15.40
C VAL A 941 -0.88 7.85 13.96
N TRP A 942 -1.72 7.15 13.19
CA TRP A 942 -2.00 7.54 11.82
C TRP A 942 -3.35 8.26 11.75
N PHE A 943 -3.31 9.55 11.41
CA PHE A 943 -4.53 10.32 11.14
C PHE A 943 -4.77 10.33 9.64
N ARG A 944 -5.76 9.55 9.21
CA ARG A 944 -6.05 9.29 7.80
C ARG A 944 -7.46 9.77 7.47
N LYS A 945 -7.66 10.22 6.25
CA LYS A 945 -8.98 10.45 5.65
C LYS A 945 -8.97 9.83 4.27
N GLY A 946 -10.05 9.15 3.92
CA GLY A 946 -10.15 8.49 2.61
C GLY A 946 -10.34 9.48 1.46
N TRP A 947 -10.20 8.99 0.23
CA TRP A 947 -10.38 9.80 -0.99
C TRP A 947 -11.81 10.33 -1.08
N GLY A 948 -11.95 11.66 -1.13
CA GLY A 948 -13.22 12.36 -1.22
C GLY A 948 -13.13 13.65 -2.03
N PRO A 949 -14.28 14.28 -2.36
CA PRO A 949 -14.30 15.57 -3.06
C PRO A 949 -13.66 16.68 -2.21
N VAL A 950 -13.10 17.69 -2.89
CA VAL A 950 -12.59 18.90 -2.24
C VAL A 950 -13.74 19.66 -1.59
N SER A 951 -13.64 19.95 -0.30
CA SER A 951 -14.72 20.57 0.49
C SER A 951 -14.31 21.93 1.05
N LYS A 952 -15.26 22.89 1.08
CA LYS A 952 -15.11 24.16 1.80
C LYS A 952 -15.47 24.05 3.29
N GLN A 953 -15.98 22.92 3.75
CA GLN A 953 -16.39 22.73 5.15
C GLN A 953 -15.27 22.14 6.02
N ASP A 954 -14.20 21.64 5.40
CA ASP A 954 -13.09 20.99 6.08
C ASP A 954 -12.18 22.05 6.71
N LEU A 955 -12.45 22.35 7.97
CA LEU A 955 -11.80 23.45 8.69
C LEU A 955 -10.42 23.07 9.21
N GLN A 956 -10.24 21.97 9.93
CA GLN A 956 -8.94 21.58 10.50
C GLN A 956 -8.72 20.06 10.40
N CYS A 957 -7.50 19.60 10.65
CA CYS A 957 -7.18 18.18 10.78
C CYS A 957 -6.57 17.87 12.16
N LEU A 958 -5.36 18.32 12.45
CA LEU A 958 -4.76 18.22 13.79
C LEU A 958 -4.72 19.60 14.43
N VAL A 959 -5.30 19.73 15.63
CA VAL A 959 -5.30 20.98 16.38
C VAL A 959 -4.63 20.75 17.72
N ILE A 960 -3.54 21.46 17.98
CA ILE A 960 -2.84 21.51 19.27
C ILE A 960 -3.10 22.89 19.85
N THR A 961 -3.80 22.98 20.97
CA THR A 961 -4.22 24.27 21.54
C THR A 961 -4.29 24.24 23.06
N GLY A 962 -4.54 25.39 23.70
CA GLY A 962 -4.56 25.50 25.15
C GLY A 962 -3.23 25.04 25.74
N ASN A 963 -3.27 24.06 26.64
CA ASN A 963 -2.07 23.44 27.20
C ASN A 963 -1.49 22.31 26.34
N GLY A 964 -1.84 22.19 25.05
CA GLY A 964 -1.35 21.12 24.20
C GLY A 964 0.18 21.13 24.03
N GLY A 965 0.84 20.08 24.49
CA GLY A 965 2.29 19.90 24.41
C GLY A 965 2.69 18.43 24.32
N GLY A 966 3.87 18.10 24.84
CA GLY A 966 4.37 16.73 24.95
C GLY A 966 5.22 16.28 23.76
N ARG A 967 5.34 14.96 23.59
CA ARG A 967 6.24 14.35 22.59
C ARG A 967 5.44 13.60 21.52
N TRP A 968 5.71 13.88 20.26
CA TRP A 968 4.97 13.36 19.11
C TRP A 968 5.90 12.64 18.14
N TYR A 969 5.64 11.37 17.84
CA TYR A 969 6.54 10.53 17.06
C TYR A 969 5.90 9.99 15.78
N ASN A 970 6.64 10.11 14.68
CA ASN A 970 6.34 9.49 13.38
C ASN A 970 4.95 9.88 12.83
N LEU A 971 4.73 11.18 12.68
CA LEU A 971 3.49 11.73 12.14
C LEU A 971 3.50 11.66 10.62
N PHE A 972 2.91 10.60 10.07
CA PHE A 972 2.80 10.41 8.64
C PHE A 972 1.38 10.70 8.11
N HIS A 973 1.29 11.69 7.21
CA HIS A 973 0.08 12.07 6.49
C HIS A 973 0.33 12.07 4.98
N ARG A 974 -0.31 11.15 4.25
CA ARG A 974 -0.39 11.20 2.78
C ARG A 974 -1.66 11.94 2.35
N ALA A 975 -1.57 13.25 2.28
CA ALA A 975 -2.60 14.21 1.93
C ALA A 975 -3.08 14.23 0.46
N GLY A 976 -2.75 13.21 -0.36
CA GLY A 976 -3.43 12.99 -1.65
C GLY A 976 -4.95 12.81 -1.50
N GLN A 977 -5.41 12.64 -0.26
CA GLN A 977 -6.78 12.32 0.10
C GLN A 977 -7.54 13.49 0.76
N ASN A 978 -6.92 14.68 0.96
CA ASN A 978 -7.43 15.73 1.86
C ASN A 978 -7.37 17.18 1.37
N THR A 979 -7.54 17.47 0.09
CA THR A 979 -7.56 18.89 -0.31
C THR A 979 -8.81 19.58 0.25
N SER A 980 -8.62 20.58 1.12
CA SER A 980 -9.68 21.48 1.58
C SER A 980 -9.62 22.77 0.77
N ALA A 981 -10.79 23.23 0.34
CA ALA A 981 -10.95 24.55 -0.26
C ALA A 981 -11.18 25.66 0.78
N HIS A 982 -11.23 25.33 2.08
CA HIS A 982 -11.42 26.33 3.12
C HIS A 982 -10.13 27.14 3.36
N PRO A 983 -10.19 28.49 3.38
CA PRO A 983 -8.98 29.31 3.48
C PRO A 983 -8.24 29.18 4.82
N LYS A 984 -8.96 28.94 5.91
CA LYS A 984 -8.37 28.73 7.24
C LYS A 984 -7.90 27.30 7.49
N HIS A 985 -7.92 26.42 6.49
CA HIS A 985 -7.55 25.03 6.71
C HIS A 985 -6.07 24.84 6.99
N ARG A 986 -5.77 24.06 8.04
CA ARG A 986 -4.44 23.52 8.33
C ARG A 986 -4.53 22.01 8.53
N TYR A 987 -3.50 21.32 8.06
CA TYR A 987 -3.27 19.91 8.39
C TYR A 987 -2.84 19.77 9.84
N MET A 988 -1.99 20.70 10.30
CA MET A 988 -1.62 20.85 11.69
C MET A 988 -1.68 22.33 12.06
N LEU A 989 -2.46 22.65 13.07
CA LEU A 989 -2.49 23.97 13.70
C LEU A 989 -2.01 23.81 15.14
N VAL A 990 -0.93 24.51 15.48
CA VAL A 990 -0.47 24.69 16.87
C VAL A 990 -0.80 26.12 17.25
N GLU A 991 -1.73 26.31 18.17
CA GLU A 991 -2.29 27.62 18.47
C GLU A 991 -2.35 27.89 19.97
N GLY A 992 -1.72 28.98 20.42
CA GLY A 992 -1.88 29.47 21.79
C GLY A 992 -1.15 28.66 22.87
N THR A 993 -0.43 27.59 22.50
CA THR A 993 0.25 26.75 23.51
C THR A 993 1.48 27.42 24.10
N ARG A 994 1.73 27.15 25.38
CA ARG A 994 2.93 27.56 26.13
C ARG A 994 3.73 26.34 26.63
N GLU A 995 3.15 25.15 26.50
CA GLU A 995 3.76 23.91 26.95
C GLU A 995 4.84 23.45 25.96
N PRO A 996 5.95 22.85 26.43
CA PRO A 996 6.94 22.26 25.55
C PRO A 996 6.31 21.22 24.62
N LEU A 997 6.54 21.36 23.32
CA LEU A 997 6.04 20.47 22.27
C LEU A 997 7.20 20.02 21.39
N ASN A 998 7.54 18.73 21.47
CA ASN A 998 8.59 18.11 20.65
C ASN A 998 7.95 17.19 19.61
N ILE A 999 8.21 17.45 18.34
CA ILE A 999 7.72 16.65 17.21
C ILE A 999 8.91 15.99 16.53
N TYR A 1000 8.95 14.66 16.56
CA TYR A 1000 9.94 13.82 15.92
C TYR A 1000 9.36 13.28 14.63
N THR A 1001 9.77 13.89 13.52
CA THR A 1001 9.28 13.65 12.17
C THR A 1001 7.81 14.05 11.99
N TYR A 1002 7.60 15.18 11.30
CA TYR A 1002 6.30 15.53 10.71
C TYR A 1002 6.36 15.36 9.19
N CYS A 1003 5.56 14.45 8.64
CA CYS A 1003 5.50 14.14 7.22
C CYS A 1003 4.11 14.42 6.65
N VAL A 1004 4.01 15.38 5.73
CA VAL A 1004 2.74 15.74 5.05
C VAL A 1004 2.91 15.77 3.52
N GLU A 1005 2.13 14.99 2.78
CA GLU A 1005 2.32 14.84 1.32
C GLU A 1005 1.08 15.11 0.49
N TYR A 1006 1.15 16.01 -0.50
CA TYR A 1006 0.07 16.38 -1.42
C TYR A 1006 -1.08 17.16 -0.76
N ALA A 1007 -0.81 17.78 0.39
CA ALA A 1007 -1.71 18.71 1.03
C ALA A 1007 -1.84 19.99 0.20
N VAL A 1008 -3.06 20.41 -0.11
CA VAL A 1008 -3.34 21.72 -0.73
C VAL A 1008 -4.34 22.47 0.13
N THR A 1009 -4.01 23.71 0.47
CA THR A 1009 -4.89 24.65 1.17
C THR A 1009 -5.03 25.90 0.29
N LEU A 1010 -6.24 26.45 0.14
CA LEU A 1010 -6.47 27.61 -0.73
C LEU A 1010 -6.17 28.96 -0.08
N GLY A 1011 -5.87 29.00 1.23
CA GLY A 1011 -5.79 30.26 1.98
C GLY A 1011 -4.66 30.39 2.99
N GLY A 1012 -3.57 29.63 2.87
CA GLY A 1012 -2.41 29.85 3.74
C GLY A 1012 -1.46 28.67 3.79
N TYR A 1013 -1.12 28.24 5.01
CA TYR A 1013 -0.09 27.25 5.28
C TYR A 1013 -0.62 25.81 5.22
N GLN A 1014 0.24 24.81 4.97
CA GLN A 1014 -0.09 23.41 5.24
C GLN A 1014 -0.13 23.14 6.75
N ALA A 1015 0.89 23.58 7.49
CA ALA A 1015 0.93 23.60 8.94
C ALA A 1015 1.18 25.02 9.45
N GLU A 1016 0.70 25.35 10.64
CA GLU A 1016 0.86 26.67 11.21
C GLU A 1016 1.12 26.58 12.71
N PHE A 1017 2.13 27.29 13.16
CA PHE A 1017 2.35 27.65 14.55
C PHE A 1017 1.91 29.10 14.71
N ASN A 1018 0.93 29.35 15.55
CA ASN A 1018 0.28 30.65 15.72
C ASN A 1018 0.19 30.98 17.21
N ASP A 1019 0.81 32.08 17.65
CA ASP A 1019 0.93 32.43 19.07
C ASP A 1019 1.35 31.22 19.92
N ALA A 1020 2.41 30.51 19.53
CA ALA A 1020 2.87 29.29 20.20
C ALA A 1020 4.27 29.47 20.77
N ARG A 1021 4.58 28.79 21.89
CA ARG A 1021 5.92 28.80 22.49
C ARG A 1021 6.48 27.42 22.74
N ASN A 1022 7.81 27.33 22.77
CA ASN A 1022 8.57 26.13 23.18
C ASN A 1022 8.33 24.92 22.24
N VAL A 1023 8.29 25.15 20.93
CA VAL A 1023 8.06 24.09 19.93
C VAL A 1023 9.38 23.67 19.31
N CYS A 1024 9.72 22.39 19.39
CA CYS A 1024 10.82 21.79 18.67
C CYS A 1024 10.30 20.84 17.59
N LEU A 1025 10.64 21.12 16.34
CA LEU A 1025 10.36 20.26 15.20
C LEU A 1025 11.67 19.61 14.71
N PHE A 1026 11.87 18.36 15.15
CA PHE A 1026 12.98 17.51 14.75
C PHE A 1026 12.56 16.71 13.54
N GLY A 1027 12.82 17.28 12.38
CA GLY A 1027 12.51 16.67 11.12
C GLY A 1027 11.15 17.03 10.55
N PHE A 1028 11.17 17.71 9.41
CA PHE A 1028 9.99 18.10 8.66
C PHE A 1028 10.09 17.65 7.21
N LYS A 1029 9.15 16.82 6.76
CA LYS A 1029 9.07 16.32 5.40
C LYS A 1029 7.77 16.75 4.74
N CYS A 1030 7.82 17.42 3.58
CA CYS A 1030 6.59 17.83 2.89
C CYS A 1030 6.60 17.55 1.38
N GLU A 1031 5.42 17.27 0.80
CA GLU A 1031 5.20 17.32 -0.65
C GLU A 1031 3.95 18.16 -0.95
N THR A 1032 3.98 18.99 -2.00
CA THR A 1032 2.80 19.68 -2.54
C THR A 1032 2.27 18.92 -3.76
N ASP A 1033 0.99 19.11 -4.13
CA ASP A 1033 0.38 18.37 -5.24
C ASP A 1033 1.03 18.70 -6.59
N LEU A 1034 1.89 17.78 -7.07
CA LEU A 1034 2.62 17.88 -8.33
C LEU A 1034 1.71 17.83 -9.57
N LYS A 1035 0.50 17.25 -9.47
CA LYS A 1035 -0.44 17.18 -10.60
C LYS A 1035 -1.20 18.49 -10.80
N LYS A 1036 -1.44 19.24 -9.72
CA LYS A 1036 -2.16 20.53 -9.75
C LYS A 1036 -1.26 21.76 -9.70
N LYS A 1037 0.08 21.59 -9.62
CA LYS A 1037 1.05 22.69 -9.43
C LYS A 1037 0.69 23.56 -8.21
N ALA A 1038 0.31 22.93 -7.09
CA ALA A 1038 -0.12 23.66 -5.90
C ALA A 1038 1.04 24.49 -5.32
N ILE A 1039 0.85 25.80 -5.26
CA ILE A 1039 1.79 26.78 -4.71
C ILE A 1039 1.30 27.16 -3.31
N VAL A 1040 1.95 26.66 -2.27
CA VAL A 1040 1.49 26.83 -0.87
C VAL A 1040 2.70 26.85 0.06
N SER A 1041 2.70 27.78 1.02
CA SER A 1041 3.69 27.77 2.11
C SER A 1041 3.44 26.56 3.00
N THR A 1042 4.48 25.83 3.38
CA THR A 1042 4.33 24.55 4.08
C THR A 1042 4.23 24.76 5.58
N LEU A 1043 4.93 25.75 6.14
CA LEU A 1043 4.87 26.11 7.56
C LEU A 1043 4.80 27.63 7.76
N GLY A 1044 3.79 28.10 8.48
CA GLY A 1044 3.75 29.45 9.04
C GLY A 1044 4.19 29.44 10.50
N ILE A 1045 4.99 30.41 10.91
CA ILE A 1045 5.42 30.66 12.29
C ILE A 1045 5.05 32.12 12.60
N ASN A 1046 3.90 32.31 13.24
CA ASN A 1046 3.27 33.61 13.44
C ASN A 1046 3.14 33.88 14.95
N ASP A 1047 3.66 35.02 15.39
CA ASP A 1047 3.60 35.48 16.79
C ASP A 1047 4.16 34.45 17.81
N CYS A 1048 5.13 33.64 17.37
CA CYS A 1048 5.70 32.55 18.14
C CYS A 1048 6.95 32.98 18.93
N GLN A 1049 7.28 32.23 19.98
CA GLN A 1049 8.55 32.37 20.69
C GLN A 1049 9.23 31.03 20.96
N ASN A 1050 10.55 30.98 20.91
CA ASN A 1050 11.34 29.82 21.29
C ASN A 1050 11.00 28.58 20.43
N ILE A 1051 11.25 28.69 19.13
CA ILE A 1051 10.98 27.65 18.13
C ILE A 1051 12.29 27.11 17.58
N LEU A 1052 12.50 25.80 17.70
CA LEU A 1052 13.61 25.10 17.07
C LEU A 1052 13.12 24.24 15.91
N LEU A 1053 13.67 24.46 14.73
CA LEU A 1053 13.49 23.60 13.56
C LEU A 1053 14.84 23.06 13.13
N THR A 1054 14.97 21.75 12.99
CA THR A 1054 16.19 21.18 12.39
C THR A 1054 15.90 19.94 11.57
N GLY A 1055 16.57 19.84 10.43
CA GLY A 1055 16.37 18.78 9.46
C GLY A 1055 15.05 18.95 8.70
N ASN A 1056 15.15 19.15 7.38
CA ASN A 1056 13.96 19.23 6.53
C ASN A 1056 14.23 18.67 5.13
N THR A 1057 13.21 18.13 4.47
CA THR A 1057 13.21 17.88 3.02
C THR A 1057 11.82 17.89 2.39
N GLY A 1058 11.72 18.13 1.07
CA GLY A 1058 10.45 17.95 0.41
C GLY A 1058 10.41 18.16 -1.10
N LEU A 1059 9.25 17.94 -1.68
CA LEU A 1059 8.89 18.43 -3.01
C LEU A 1059 7.85 19.54 -2.85
N ALA A 1060 8.29 20.77 -2.62
CA ALA A 1060 7.40 21.90 -2.33
C ALA A 1060 7.84 23.18 -3.04
N SER A 1061 6.87 24.08 -3.24
CA SER A 1061 7.06 25.41 -3.83
C SER A 1061 6.16 26.41 -3.12
N ALA A 1062 6.64 27.64 -2.94
CA ALA A 1062 5.93 28.70 -2.25
C ALA A 1062 5.41 29.79 -3.22
N PRO A 1063 4.45 30.64 -2.78
CA PRO A 1063 3.98 31.78 -3.56
C PRO A 1063 5.11 32.68 -4.05
N ILE A 1064 4.90 33.36 -5.19
CA ILE A 1064 5.86 34.32 -5.74
C ILE A 1064 6.19 35.37 -4.67
N GLY A 1065 7.47 35.54 -4.36
CA GLY A 1065 7.96 36.44 -3.32
C GLY A 1065 7.75 35.95 -1.88
N GLY A 1066 7.12 34.79 -1.67
CA GLY A 1066 6.86 34.18 -0.37
C GLY A 1066 7.88 33.11 0.03
N GLY A 1067 7.63 32.48 1.18
CA GLY A 1067 8.51 31.46 1.77
C GLY A 1067 7.89 30.06 1.82
N ILE A 1068 8.69 29.01 1.71
CA ILE A 1068 8.26 27.65 2.08
C ILE A 1068 7.93 27.63 3.57
N ILE A 1069 8.83 28.20 4.37
CA ILE A 1069 8.57 28.57 5.75
C ILE A 1069 8.43 30.10 5.80
N GLU A 1070 7.41 30.59 6.49
CA GLU A 1070 7.26 32.02 6.73
C GLU A 1070 7.29 32.31 8.22
N VAL A 1071 7.99 33.38 8.58
CA VAL A 1071 8.12 33.85 9.97
C VAL A 1071 7.58 35.27 10.06
N ALA A 1072 6.70 35.54 11.02
CA ALA A 1072 6.14 36.87 11.28
C ALA A 1072 5.87 37.05 12.78
N GLY A 1073 6.07 38.27 13.30
CA GLY A 1073 5.83 38.62 14.70
C GLY A 1073 6.56 37.75 15.73
N SER A 1074 7.57 36.99 15.33
CA SER A 1074 8.11 35.87 16.13
C SER A 1074 9.54 36.13 16.62
N GLU A 1075 9.90 35.64 17.80
CA GLU A 1075 11.23 35.81 18.40
C GLU A 1075 11.82 34.48 18.90
N ASP A 1076 13.12 34.43 19.16
CA ASP A 1076 13.84 33.22 19.58
C ASP A 1076 13.61 32.02 18.64
N ILE A 1077 13.73 32.26 17.33
CA ILE A 1077 13.58 31.26 16.27
C ILE A 1077 14.96 30.77 15.84
N THR A 1078 15.15 29.46 15.82
CA THR A 1078 16.36 28.82 15.27
C THR A 1078 15.93 27.77 14.26
N ALA A 1079 16.32 27.96 13.00
CA ALA A 1079 16.08 26.98 11.94
C ALA A 1079 17.41 26.59 11.30
N ALA A 1080 17.81 25.32 11.43
CA ALA A 1080 19.11 24.85 10.98
C ALA A 1080 18.98 23.64 10.06
N ASN A 1081 19.96 23.49 9.16
CA ASN A 1081 20.05 22.37 8.22
C ASN A 1081 18.71 22.04 7.52
N LEU A 1082 18.15 23.02 6.81
CA LEU A 1082 16.98 22.80 5.94
C LEU A 1082 17.47 22.57 4.51
N ALA A 1083 17.18 21.42 3.92
CA ALA A 1083 17.74 21.04 2.63
C ALA A 1083 16.67 20.53 1.66
N ARG A 1084 16.95 20.66 0.35
CA ARG A 1084 16.22 19.98 -0.73
C ARG A 1084 14.70 20.20 -0.73
N PHE A 1085 14.27 21.38 -1.19
CA PHE A 1085 12.92 21.57 -1.74
C PHE A 1085 12.99 21.57 -3.26
N SER A 1086 12.35 20.59 -3.90
CA SER A 1086 12.37 20.42 -5.35
C SER A 1086 10.99 20.61 -6.00
N TYR A 1087 10.94 21.22 -7.19
CA TYR A 1087 9.73 21.43 -7.99
C TYR A 1087 9.88 20.81 -9.39
N LYS A 1088 8.82 20.15 -9.88
CA LYS A 1088 8.77 19.50 -11.21
C LYS A 1088 7.97 20.27 -12.27
N GLY A 1089 7.61 21.55 -12.04
CA GLY A 1089 6.79 22.35 -12.96
C GLY A 1089 7.48 23.61 -13.52
N ASP A 1090 6.70 24.51 -14.14
CA ASP A 1090 7.17 25.76 -14.77
C ASP A 1090 7.95 26.64 -13.77
N ASN A 1091 9.21 26.87 -14.10
CA ASN A 1091 10.25 27.32 -13.20
C ASN A 1091 10.52 28.82 -13.38
N SER A 1092 9.48 29.62 -13.63
CA SER A 1092 9.56 31.04 -13.97
C SER A 1092 9.45 32.00 -12.78
N SER A 1093 9.17 31.47 -11.58
CA SER A 1093 8.74 32.23 -10.40
C SER A 1093 9.76 32.18 -9.25
N LYS A 1094 10.11 33.34 -8.68
CA LYS A 1094 11.03 33.47 -7.52
C LYS A 1094 10.31 33.32 -6.19
N TRP A 1095 10.84 32.49 -5.28
CA TRP A 1095 10.39 32.29 -3.90
C TRP A 1095 11.59 31.97 -2.98
N TYR A 1096 11.37 31.87 -1.67
CA TYR A 1096 12.44 31.69 -0.65
C TYR A 1096 12.24 30.43 0.21
N TYR A 1097 13.33 29.83 0.70
CA TYR A 1097 13.23 28.70 1.64
C TYR A 1097 12.63 29.14 2.97
N ILE A 1098 13.10 30.28 3.49
CA ILE A 1098 12.48 30.99 4.60
C ILE A 1098 12.19 32.41 4.14
N PHE A 1099 11.01 32.94 4.45
CA PHE A 1099 10.70 34.35 4.28
C PHE A 1099 10.36 34.96 5.63
N ASP A 1100 11.20 35.89 6.09
CA ASP A 1100 10.93 36.67 7.31
C ASP A 1100 10.14 37.92 6.91
N ARG A 1101 8.87 37.97 7.30
CA ARG A 1101 7.94 39.03 6.95
C ARG A 1101 8.25 40.34 7.68
N ASP A 1102 8.80 40.27 8.89
CA ASP A 1102 9.10 41.47 9.69
C ASP A 1102 10.33 42.19 9.15
N TRP A 1103 11.31 41.43 8.68
CA TRP A 1103 12.47 41.98 7.97
C TRP A 1103 12.20 42.24 6.49
N ASN A 1104 11.03 41.82 5.98
CA ASN A 1104 10.70 41.79 4.55
C ASN A 1104 11.85 41.19 3.71
N LYS A 1105 12.37 40.06 4.18
CA LYS A 1105 13.62 39.49 3.67
C LYS A 1105 13.51 37.99 3.41
N GLY A 1106 13.81 37.64 2.17
CA GLY A 1106 13.92 36.26 1.73
C GLY A 1106 15.28 35.63 2.01
N ILE A 1107 15.26 34.38 2.45
CA ILE A 1107 16.43 33.58 2.82
C ILE A 1107 16.53 32.42 1.85
N LEU A 1108 17.64 32.39 1.12
CA LEU A 1108 17.95 31.39 0.09
C LEU A 1108 16.89 31.37 -1.02
N GLU A 1109 17.09 32.23 -2.03
CA GLU A 1109 16.19 32.36 -3.19
C GLU A 1109 16.22 31.10 -4.07
N SER A 1110 15.05 30.67 -4.53
CA SER A 1110 14.90 29.65 -5.57
C SER A 1110 15.54 30.11 -6.88
N GLN A 1111 16.16 29.21 -7.64
CA GLN A 1111 16.76 29.54 -8.95
C GLN A 1111 15.81 29.16 -10.09
N PRO A 1112 15.14 30.12 -10.76
CA PRO A 1112 14.24 29.85 -11.89
C PRO A 1112 14.98 29.14 -13.05
N GLY A 1113 14.32 28.21 -13.74
CA GLY A 1113 14.86 27.52 -14.92
C GLY A 1113 15.80 26.32 -14.69
N LEU A 1114 16.30 26.10 -13.47
CA LEU A 1114 17.11 24.92 -13.12
C LEU A 1114 16.25 23.88 -12.39
N GLU A 1115 16.22 22.63 -12.88
CA GLU A 1115 15.69 21.52 -12.08
C GLU A 1115 16.37 21.54 -10.71
N SER A 1116 15.59 21.67 -9.65
CA SER A 1116 16.08 21.79 -8.28
C SER A 1116 16.85 20.57 -7.78
N ASP A 1117 16.69 19.43 -8.46
CA ASP A 1117 17.54 18.26 -8.28
C ASP A 1117 19.01 18.56 -8.67
N LYS A 1118 19.28 19.69 -9.33
CA LYS A 1118 20.57 20.25 -9.73
C LYS A 1118 20.94 21.56 -9.03
N THR A 1119 20.12 22.08 -8.11
CA THR A 1119 20.43 23.34 -7.37
C THR A 1119 20.76 23.08 -5.90
N ASN A 1120 21.87 23.65 -5.44
CA ASN A 1120 22.66 23.28 -4.26
C ASN A 1120 22.23 23.96 -2.93
N ASN A 1121 20.94 24.05 -2.62
CA ASN A 1121 20.48 24.96 -1.57
C ASN A 1121 20.25 24.28 -0.20
N VAL A 1122 21.06 24.66 0.79
CA VAL A 1122 20.88 24.30 2.21
C VAL A 1122 20.83 25.58 3.06
N VAL A 1123 19.78 25.74 3.85
CA VAL A 1123 19.75 26.73 4.93
C VAL A 1123 20.49 26.13 6.11
N SER A 1124 21.77 26.45 6.27
CA SER A 1124 22.58 25.96 7.39
C SER A 1124 22.13 26.54 8.72
N LEU A 1125 21.82 27.84 8.77
CA LEU A 1125 21.29 28.49 9.96
C LEU A 1125 20.50 29.77 9.61
N TYR A 1126 19.26 29.83 10.04
CA TYR A 1126 18.48 31.05 10.25
C TYR A 1126 18.25 31.24 11.74
N LYS A 1127 18.44 32.47 12.21
CA LYS A 1127 18.34 32.79 13.63
C LYS A 1127 17.66 34.14 13.84
N ARG A 1128 16.76 34.19 14.81
CA ARG A 1128 16.18 35.43 15.34
C ARG A 1128 16.13 35.29 16.84
N GLY A 1129 16.98 36.03 17.58
CA GLY A 1129 17.17 35.78 19.00
C GLY A 1129 17.88 34.44 19.27
N HIS A 1130 17.63 33.81 20.42
CA HIS A 1130 18.27 32.53 20.76
C HIS A 1130 17.26 31.53 21.33
N CYS A 1131 16.99 30.47 20.57
CA CYS A 1131 16.14 29.39 21.04
C CYS A 1131 16.87 28.51 22.06
N VAL A 1132 16.23 28.24 23.19
CA VAL A 1132 16.67 27.30 24.22
C VAL A 1132 15.59 26.23 24.38
N PRO A 1133 15.81 25.00 23.87
CA PRO A 1133 14.87 23.90 24.00
C PRO A 1133 14.52 23.66 25.47
N VAL A 1134 13.22 23.63 25.76
CA VAL A 1134 12.74 23.31 27.11
C VAL A 1134 12.70 21.79 27.26
N PRO A 1135 13.44 21.20 28.21
CA PRO A 1135 13.44 19.76 28.41
C PRO A 1135 12.05 19.25 28.82
N ILE A 1136 11.63 18.14 28.22
CA ILE A 1136 10.49 17.36 28.68
C ILE A 1136 11.04 16.20 29.50
N ILE A 1137 10.84 16.23 30.81
CA ILE A 1137 11.32 15.19 31.72
C ILE A 1137 10.12 14.32 32.12
N THR A 1138 10.24 13.01 31.93
CA THR A 1138 9.29 12.04 32.48
C THR A 1138 9.50 11.90 33.99
N ASN A 1139 8.42 11.74 34.74
CA ASN A 1139 8.50 11.37 36.16
C ASN A 1139 9.02 9.93 36.27
N GLY A 1140 10.33 9.74 36.25
CA GLY A 1140 11.05 8.48 36.38
C GLY A 1140 12.53 8.79 36.64
N LYS A 1141 13.14 8.06 37.57
CA LYS A 1141 14.43 8.35 38.22
C LYS A 1141 15.59 8.67 37.27
#